data_AF-A0A8H8NJZ5-F1
#
_entry.id   AF-A0A8H8NJZ5-F1
#
_cell.length_a   1.000
_cell.length_b   1.000
_cell.length_c   1.000
_cell.angle_alpha   90.00
_cell.angle_beta   90.00
_cell.angle_gamma   90.00
#
_symmetry.space_group_name_H-M   'P 1'
#
loop_
_entity.id
_entity.type
_entity.pdbx_description
1 polymer ?
#
loop_
_entity_poly.entity_id
_entity_poly.type
_entity_poly.pdbx_seq_one_letter_code
_entity_poly.pdbx_strand_id
1 'polypeptide(L)'
;MRVKHIWNYVPLPANIRLVWDRLTFSRLTTIYFAIALVHCLVQVTFQISALYVNSQAAHVIAHIASADPNAKPGFAVLTDGGPLRSCTGMPGSTGSTPCRMVWAGKVAPDAFGDYPDESYGNMTMQTSTSASAVASTSSAISSTSSASRASSISATNSSTSAGTSTGITAPSAVTNVVIQTLSATSRSTSSSAASSSVSISSVIVSVTASPAPSPTPPTRPLAPGGSPIVPAGPAKRMYIPNRVPGSRPHMLARRDINLTPVFSEFNGTFIGVQLNGLTSENHGGKGDHESDEAFISSVCVEVLQWPLQKLWNTQREDAVFIGFQFWVLGMSVVALLNESVPHIIASFLTHVLVTAWSVFQIVHTANFRSEFTRVTTRGACGGVNLLPTYWKARANAEIPVLVLNVIVLISSAYMSWRLLKTFGWLTFKRVGASLEINRIYKLVLSLGIVLQLSLFFLVVSIALWLEELYHGPAAGESSLAVLYKAIVIIQLIALGPWLIMGWYAVRREMRKTMIAFLALSVLFIVAWAGMFVCPIWRLSFLTWMFFRLISITAATLTVLAFGLGVMCWFNFGKDFPKHLKLQEDSEANDFIPAQPTYDPEKAEKVDFPTRNAIPTFAEAFSSRPSSMASSSDHSHFAPSVMPPRVVAHPPAYQNFEVDRPAHERSGSVASSSTRSVATVRDPFEQDLERVTSTASRPAPSVRSVGSNQPAQSAVLGMGKRWVIE
;
A
#
# COMPACT_ATOMS: atom_id res chain seq x y z
N MET A 1 -14.73 36.59 6.50
CA MET A 1 -15.99 36.23 5.83
C MET A 1 -16.52 34.93 6.42
N ARG A 2 -17.84 34.72 6.58
CA ARG A 2 -18.38 33.42 7.00
C ARG A 2 -18.31 32.45 5.82
N VAL A 3 -17.69 31.28 6.02
CA VAL A 3 -17.48 30.25 4.98
C VAL A 3 -18.74 30.00 4.16
N LYS A 4 -19.92 29.94 4.80
CA LYS A 4 -21.24 29.75 4.17
C LYS A 4 -21.53 30.62 2.93
N HIS A 5 -20.96 31.83 2.81
CA HIS A 5 -21.18 32.67 1.61
C HIS A 5 -20.44 32.15 0.36
N ILE A 6 -19.31 31.46 0.51
CA ILE A 6 -18.54 30.93 -0.63
C ILE A 6 -19.31 29.79 -1.31
N TRP A 7 -20.05 28.99 -0.53
CA TRP A 7 -20.84 27.86 -1.02
C TRP A 7 -22.05 28.28 -1.86
N ASN A 8 -22.48 29.55 -1.79
CA ASN A 8 -23.53 30.07 -2.67
C ASN A 8 -23.03 30.34 -4.10
N TYR A 9 -21.72 30.42 -4.33
CA TYR A 9 -21.11 30.66 -5.65
C TYR A 9 -20.61 29.38 -6.35
N VAL A 10 -20.46 28.28 -5.62
CA VAL A 10 -20.02 26.98 -6.17
C VAL A 10 -21.06 25.92 -5.81
N PRO A 11 -21.95 25.52 -6.74
CA PRO A 11 -23.01 24.54 -6.46
C PRO A 11 -22.42 23.15 -6.26
N LEU A 12 -22.06 22.83 -5.03
CA LEU A 12 -21.51 21.51 -4.67
C LEU A 12 -22.64 20.46 -4.55
N PRO A 13 -22.38 19.21 -4.98
CA PRO A 13 -23.33 18.09 -4.84
C PRO A 13 -23.90 17.97 -3.43
N ALA A 14 -25.21 17.69 -3.32
CA ALA A 14 -25.92 17.59 -2.04
C ALA A 14 -25.24 16.64 -1.03
N ASN A 15 -24.65 15.55 -1.52
CA ASN A 15 -23.90 14.59 -0.69
C ASN A 15 -22.66 15.21 -0.03
N ILE A 16 -21.91 16.05 -0.76
CA ILE A 16 -20.73 16.74 -0.22
C ILE A 16 -21.16 17.77 0.84
N ARG A 17 -22.29 18.45 0.61
CA ARG A 17 -22.87 19.36 1.60
C ARG A 17 -23.27 18.63 2.88
N LEU A 18 -23.93 17.47 2.79
CA LEU A 18 -24.27 16.64 3.97
C LEU A 18 -23.02 16.19 4.74
N VAL A 19 -21.96 15.77 4.04
CA VAL A 19 -20.66 15.43 4.65
C VAL A 19 -20.05 16.64 5.35
N TRP A 20 -20.07 17.81 4.72
CA TRP A 20 -19.54 19.05 5.30
C TRP A 20 -20.34 19.51 6.53
N ASP A 21 -21.67 19.46 6.46
CA ASP A 21 -22.55 19.82 7.57
C ASP A 21 -22.35 18.85 8.77
N ARG A 22 -22.15 17.54 8.53
CA ARG A 22 -21.76 16.58 9.59
C ARG A 22 -20.36 16.88 10.17
N LEU A 23 -19.34 17.08 9.33
CA LEU A 23 -17.96 17.38 9.79
C LEU A 23 -17.89 18.66 10.62
N THR A 24 -18.64 19.70 10.23
CA THR A 24 -18.66 21.01 10.88
C THR A 24 -19.70 21.15 12.01
N PHE A 25 -20.47 20.10 12.30
CA PHE A 25 -21.51 20.11 13.34
C PHE A 25 -20.96 20.43 14.74
N SER A 26 -19.82 19.82 15.09
CA SER A 26 -19.14 20.06 16.38
C SER A 26 -17.83 20.80 16.19
N ARG A 27 -17.51 21.70 17.13
CA ARG A 27 -16.18 22.34 17.19
C ARG A 27 -15.07 21.31 17.33
N LEU A 28 -15.32 20.20 18.05
CA LEU A 28 -14.34 19.15 18.28
C LEU A 28 -14.05 18.34 17.02
N THR A 29 -15.08 17.96 16.26
CA THR A 29 -14.93 17.25 14.98
C THR A 29 -14.26 18.15 13.93
N THR A 30 -14.63 19.43 13.90
CA THR A 30 -14.01 20.44 13.02
C THR A 30 -12.52 20.57 13.30
N ILE A 31 -12.12 20.71 14.58
CA ILE A 31 -10.71 20.82 14.99
C ILE A 31 -9.94 19.52 14.65
N TYR A 32 -10.52 18.35 14.95
CA TYR A 32 -9.90 17.07 14.62
C TYR A 32 -9.66 16.91 13.11
N PHE A 33 -10.68 17.20 12.29
CA PHE A 33 -10.58 17.12 10.83
C PHE A 33 -9.55 18.12 10.28
N ALA A 34 -9.52 19.36 10.80
CA ALA A 34 -8.51 20.34 10.40
C ALA A 34 -7.08 19.90 10.74
N ILE A 35 -6.86 19.34 11.93
CA ILE A 35 -5.55 18.78 12.33
C ILE A 35 -5.17 17.60 11.43
N ALA A 36 -6.09 16.67 11.17
CA ALA A 36 -5.84 15.52 10.30
C ALA A 36 -5.50 15.93 8.85
N LEU A 37 -6.20 16.93 8.32
CA LEU A 37 -5.95 17.48 6.98
C LEU A 37 -4.59 18.18 6.89
N VAL A 38 -4.27 19.05 7.85
CA VAL A 38 -2.97 19.74 7.90
C VAL A 38 -1.83 18.72 8.06
N HIS A 39 -1.99 17.74 8.95
CA HIS A 39 -1.02 16.65 9.12
C HIS A 39 -0.79 15.88 7.81
N CYS A 40 -1.87 15.46 7.13
CA CYS A 40 -1.79 14.77 5.85
C CYS A 40 -1.02 15.58 4.81
N LEU A 41 -1.33 16.87 4.64
CA LEU A 41 -0.66 17.73 3.65
C LEU A 41 0.82 17.94 3.96
N VAL A 42 1.17 18.16 5.23
CA VAL A 42 2.57 18.36 5.64
C VAL A 42 3.37 17.06 5.51
N GLN A 43 2.82 15.91 5.92
CA GLN A 43 3.50 14.63 5.77
C GLN A 43 3.68 14.20 4.31
N VAL A 44 2.66 14.37 3.46
CA VAL A 44 2.78 14.14 2.01
C VAL A 44 3.88 15.04 1.41
N THR A 45 3.99 16.30 1.84
CA THR A 45 5.04 17.21 1.38
C THR A 45 6.45 16.70 1.73
N PHE A 46 6.68 16.30 2.99
CA PHE A 46 7.97 15.74 3.39
C PHE A 46 8.28 14.40 2.70
N GLN A 47 7.29 13.53 2.53
CA GLN A 47 7.46 12.25 1.85
C GLN A 47 7.75 12.42 0.35
N ILE A 48 7.11 13.38 -0.33
CA ILE A 48 7.46 13.75 -1.72
C ILE A 48 8.90 14.27 -1.80
N SER A 49 9.34 15.08 -0.84
CA SER A 49 10.74 15.52 -0.77
C SER A 49 11.71 14.34 -0.57
N ALA A 50 11.37 13.41 0.32
CA ALA A 50 12.16 12.22 0.61
C ALA A 50 12.24 11.25 -0.60
N LEU A 51 11.11 11.07 -1.30
CA LEU A 51 10.97 10.33 -2.55
C LEU A 51 11.82 10.95 -3.67
N TYR A 52 11.81 12.27 -3.81
CA TYR A 52 12.59 12.99 -4.81
C TYR A 52 14.11 12.85 -4.56
N VAL A 53 14.54 12.98 -3.30
CA VAL A 53 15.94 12.77 -2.88
C VAL A 53 16.40 11.33 -3.18
N ASN A 54 15.56 10.34 -2.92
CA ASN A 54 15.82 8.94 -3.30
C ASN A 54 15.90 8.76 -4.82
N SER A 55 14.98 9.34 -5.57
CA SER A 55 14.95 9.25 -7.04
C SER A 55 16.18 9.90 -7.68
N GLN A 56 16.66 11.03 -7.17
CA GLN A 56 17.90 11.67 -7.64
C GLN A 56 19.12 10.78 -7.36
N ALA A 57 19.25 10.24 -6.15
CA ALA A 57 20.35 9.34 -5.79
C ALA A 57 20.34 8.06 -6.62
N ALA A 58 19.16 7.45 -6.83
CA ALA A 58 18.99 6.28 -7.67
C ALA A 58 19.36 6.56 -9.13
N HIS A 59 18.95 7.71 -9.69
CA HIS A 59 19.33 8.09 -11.06
C HIS A 59 20.84 8.30 -11.20
N VAL A 60 21.51 8.93 -10.23
CA VAL A 60 22.98 9.13 -10.27
C VAL A 60 23.70 7.77 -10.26
N ILE A 61 23.32 6.88 -9.34
CA ILE A 61 23.94 5.55 -9.25
C ILE A 61 23.60 4.68 -10.47
N ALA A 62 22.36 4.72 -10.98
CA ALA A 62 21.98 4.00 -12.19
C ALA A 62 22.77 4.47 -13.41
N HIS A 63 23.00 5.77 -13.56
CA HIS A 63 23.76 6.34 -14.67
C HIS A 63 25.23 5.92 -14.64
N ILE A 64 25.85 5.85 -13.45
CA ILE A 64 27.19 5.28 -13.26
C ILE A 64 27.18 3.77 -13.58
N ALA A 65 26.22 3.02 -13.03
CA ALA A 65 26.10 1.57 -13.22
C ALA A 65 25.88 1.17 -14.69
N SER A 66 25.18 2.00 -15.47
CA SER A 66 24.95 1.78 -16.90
C SER A 66 26.16 2.07 -17.80
N ALA A 67 27.26 2.61 -17.25
CA ALA A 67 28.45 2.91 -18.04
C ALA A 67 29.31 1.68 -18.36
N ASP A 68 29.17 0.56 -17.62
CA ASP A 68 29.78 -0.71 -17.96
C ASP A 68 28.90 -1.47 -18.98
N PRO A 69 29.33 -1.65 -20.23
CA PRO A 69 28.55 -2.40 -21.23
C PRO A 69 28.44 -3.90 -20.92
N ASN A 70 29.24 -4.42 -19.98
CA ASN A 70 29.23 -5.81 -19.56
C ASN A 70 28.40 -6.06 -18.29
N ALA A 71 27.88 -5.00 -17.66
CA ALA A 71 27.08 -5.10 -16.44
C ALA A 71 25.77 -5.84 -16.74
N LYS A 72 25.73 -7.12 -16.35
CA LYS A 72 24.51 -7.93 -16.47
C LYS A 72 23.48 -7.43 -15.44
N PRO A 73 22.18 -7.33 -15.81
CA PRO A 73 21.13 -7.18 -14.82
C PRO A 73 21.18 -8.37 -13.88
N GLY A 74 21.11 -8.11 -12.58
CA GLY A 74 21.35 -9.12 -11.56
C GLY A 74 20.93 -8.64 -10.17
N PHE A 75 21.08 -9.53 -9.19
CA PHE A 75 20.76 -9.26 -7.79
C PHE A 75 22.05 -9.19 -6.97
N ALA A 76 22.23 -8.11 -6.22
CA ALA A 76 23.41 -7.93 -5.38
C ALA A 76 23.09 -8.28 -3.90
N VAL A 77 23.68 -9.39 -3.41
CA VAL A 77 23.52 -9.86 -2.03
C VAL A 77 24.72 -9.43 -1.19
N LEU A 78 24.49 -8.52 -0.25
CA LEU A 78 25.47 -8.19 0.81
C LEU A 78 25.25 -9.12 2.00
N THR A 79 26.31 -9.80 2.43
CA THR A 79 26.29 -10.56 3.70
C THR A 79 26.63 -9.59 4.84
N ASP A 80 25.99 -9.72 6.00
CA ASP A 80 26.24 -8.86 7.18
C ASP A 80 27.73 -8.87 7.56
N GLY A 81 28.39 -7.71 7.46
CA GLY A 81 29.85 -7.56 7.65
C GLY A 81 30.74 -8.29 6.61
N GLY A 82 30.15 -9.09 5.72
CA GLY A 82 30.84 -9.99 4.80
C GLY A 82 31.00 -9.44 3.37
N PRO A 83 31.26 -10.34 2.40
CA PRO A 83 31.44 -9.98 1.00
C PRO A 83 30.12 -9.60 0.32
N LEU A 84 30.23 -8.81 -0.75
CA LEU A 84 29.15 -8.58 -1.71
C LEU A 84 29.27 -9.59 -2.86
N ARG A 85 28.14 -10.19 -3.24
CA ARG A 85 28.03 -11.08 -4.39
C ARG A 85 26.99 -10.56 -5.36
N SER A 86 27.31 -10.52 -6.66
CA SER A 86 26.31 -10.30 -7.71
C SER A 86 25.92 -11.64 -8.31
N CYS A 87 24.62 -11.90 -8.37
CA CYS A 87 24.04 -13.10 -8.94
C CYS A 87 23.30 -12.72 -10.22
N THR A 88 23.67 -13.34 -11.36
CA THR A 88 22.99 -13.10 -12.65
C THR A 88 21.55 -13.61 -12.66
N GLY A 89 21.22 -14.51 -11.74
CA GLY A 89 19.90 -15.06 -11.54
C GLY A 89 19.68 -15.45 -10.09
N MET A 90 18.49 -15.98 -9.80
CA MET A 90 18.03 -16.14 -8.43
C MET A 90 18.71 -17.28 -7.66
N PRO A 91 19.28 -17.03 -6.45
CA PRO A 91 19.80 -18.12 -5.60
C PRO A 91 18.66 -19.07 -5.19
N GLY A 92 18.88 -20.38 -5.35
CA GLY A 92 17.89 -21.41 -5.07
C GLY A 92 16.91 -21.71 -6.21
N SER A 93 17.15 -21.16 -7.41
CA SER A 93 16.64 -21.76 -8.66
C SER A 93 17.20 -23.18 -8.83
N THR A 94 16.51 -24.05 -9.58
CA THR A 94 16.91 -25.46 -9.76
C THR A 94 18.18 -25.66 -10.58
N GLY A 95 18.66 -24.62 -11.27
CA GLY A 95 20.05 -24.52 -11.73
C GLY A 95 20.84 -23.63 -10.77
N SER A 96 22.06 -24.03 -10.43
CA SER A 96 22.99 -23.24 -9.61
C SER A 96 23.41 -21.96 -10.34
N THR A 97 22.62 -20.90 -10.20
CA THR A 97 22.94 -19.56 -10.68
C THR A 97 24.25 -19.09 -10.02
N PRO A 98 25.34 -18.88 -10.78
CA PRO A 98 26.63 -18.57 -10.20
C PRO A 98 26.64 -17.14 -9.67
N CYS A 99 26.55 -16.99 -8.34
CA CYS A 99 26.80 -15.72 -7.66
C CYS A 99 28.30 -15.43 -7.64
N ARG A 100 28.76 -14.49 -8.46
CA ARG A 100 30.15 -14.01 -8.46
C ARG A 100 30.39 -13.16 -7.21
N MET A 101 31.52 -13.37 -6.54
CA MET A 101 31.99 -12.42 -5.52
C MET A 101 32.51 -11.18 -6.23
N VAL A 102 31.89 -10.04 -5.97
CA VAL A 102 32.25 -8.75 -6.60
C VAL A 102 33.10 -7.90 -5.65
N TRP A 103 32.94 -8.10 -4.34
CA TRP A 103 33.78 -7.46 -3.34
C TRP A 103 33.96 -8.38 -2.12
N ALA A 104 35.21 -8.56 -1.69
CA ALA A 104 35.58 -9.57 -0.69
C ALA A 104 35.38 -9.15 0.78
N GLY A 105 34.82 -7.97 1.06
CA GLY A 105 34.67 -7.44 2.41
C GLY A 105 35.88 -6.65 2.94
N LYS A 106 36.96 -6.56 2.16
CA LYS A 106 38.21 -5.85 2.50
C LYS A 106 38.30 -4.52 1.74
N VAL A 107 39.03 -3.55 2.30
CA VAL A 107 39.43 -2.33 1.58
C VAL A 107 40.18 -2.76 0.32
N ALA A 108 39.90 -2.13 -0.83
CA ALA A 108 40.63 -2.42 -2.06
C ALA A 108 42.12 -2.02 -1.88
N PRO A 109 43.09 -2.94 -2.05
CA PRO A 109 44.51 -2.61 -1.92
C PRO A 109 44.91 -1.50 -2.90
N ASP A 110 44.37 -1.59 -4.12
CA ASP A 110 44.72 -0.78 -5.29
C ASP A 110 44.21 0.67 -5.21
N ALA A 111 43.40 1.01 -4.19
CA ALA A 111 42.80 2.34 -4.01
C ALA A 111 43.83 3.46 -3.75
N PHE A 112 45.07 3.12 -3.39
CA PHE A 112 46.13 4.06 -3.04
C PHE A 112 47.39 3.97 -3.93
N GLY A 113 47.31 3.29 -5.07
CA GLY A 113 48.32 3.41 -6.14
C GLY A 113 49.64 2.65 -5.95
N ASP A 114 49.87 1.98 -4.81
CA ASP A 114 50.91 0.97 -4.70
C ASP A 114 50.48 -0.29 -5.46
N TYR A 115 50.67 -0.29 -6.78
CA TYR A 115 50.85 -1.54 -7.51
C TYR A 115 52.14 -2.19 -6.97
N PRO A 116 52.10 -3.34 -6.29
CA PRO A 116 53.31 -4.15 -6.17
C PRO A 116 53.71 -4.52 -7.60
N ASP A 117 54.92 -4.12 -7.98
CA ASP A 117 55.53 -4.49 -9.25
C ASP A 117 55.81 -6.00 -9.23
N GLU A 118 54.78 -6.80 -9.54
CA GLU A 118 54.88 -8.26 -9.63
C GLU A 118 55.76 -8.63 -10.84
N SER A 119 57.06 -8.51 -10.60
CA SER A 119 58.10 -9.15 -11.39
C SER A 119 57.73 -10.61 -11.57
N TYR A 120 57.47 -11.01 -12.81
CA TYR A 120 57.13 -12.38 -13.23
C TYR A 120 58.29 -13.34 -12.91
N GLY A 121 58.37 -13.78 -11.67
CA GLY A 121 59.24 -14.86 -11.23
C GLY A 121 58.71 -16.19 -11.76
N ASN A 122 59.33 -16.69 -12.83
CA ASN A 122 59.00 -17.97 -13.50
C ASN A 122 58.71 -19.12 -12.50
N MET A 123 57.43 -19.42 -12.27
CA MET A 123 57.04 -20.59 -11.49
C MET A 123 56.88 -21.80 -12.42
N THR A 124 57.91 -22.64 -12.46
CA THR A 124 57.97 -23.87 -13.26
C THR A 124 56.90 -24.87 -12.84
N MET A 125 56.06 -25.33 -13.78
CA MET A 125 55.17 -26.48 -13.55
C MET A 125 56.01 -27.74 -13.29
N GLN A 126 55.94 -28.27 -12.07
CA GLN A 126 56.45 -29.62 -11.77
C GLN A 126 55.27 -30.58 -11.61
N THR A 127 55.05 -31.38 -12.65
CA THR A 127 54.01 -32.41 -12.70
C THR A 127 54.43 -33.62 -11.87
N SER A 128 53.72 -33.90 -10.77
CA SER A 128 53.86 -35.15 -10.02
C SER A 128 52.56 -35.94 -10.00
N THR A 129 52.38 -36.78 -11.02
CA THR A 129 51.41 -37.88 -11.03
C THR A 129 51.73 -38.88 -9.92
N SER A 130 50.72 -39.28 -9.13
CA SER A 130 50.78 -40.49 -8.30
C SER A 130 49.37 -41.02 -8.10
N ALA A 131 48.99 -41.96 -8.95
CA ALA A 131 47.79 -42.76 -8.75
C ALA A 131 48.11 -43.90 -7.76
N SER A 132 47.19 -44.20 -6.86
CA SER A 132 47.13 -45.47 -6.15
C SER A 132 45.70 -45.72 -5.68
N ALA A 133 45.01 -46.61 -6.38
CA ALA A 133 43.75 -47.17 -5.94
C ALA A 133 44.02 -48.45 -5.15
N VAL A 134 43.47 -48.57 -3.95
CA VAL A 134 43.26 -49.86 -3.28
C VAL A 134 41.84 -49.85 -2.71
N ALA A 135 41.11 -50.91 -3.01
CA ALA A 135 39.74 -51.09 -2.55
C ALA A 135 39.67 -51.99 -1.30
N SER A 136 38.47 -51.96 -0.69
CA SER A 136 37.82 -53.10 -0.01
C SER A 136 37.77 -53.13 1.52
N THR A 137 36.60 -53.63 1.95
CA THR A 137 36.30 -54.38 3.18
C THR A 137 36.00 -53.64 4.49
N SER A 138 34.70 -53.41 4.67
CA SER A 138 33.88 -53.64 5.87
C SER A 138 34.55 -54.24 7.11
N SER A 139 34.34 -53.62 8.26
CA SER A 139 34.00 -54.33 9.51
C SER A 139 33.22 -53.40 10.45
N ALA A 140 32.31 -53.98 11.24
CA ALA A 140 31.57 -53.29 12.30
C ALA A 140 32.18 -53.64 13.66
N ILE A 141 31.93 -52.82 14.69
CA ILE A 141 31.53 -53.19 16.08
C ILE A 141 31.77 -52.03 17.08
N SER A 142 30.66 -51.60 17.69
CA SER A 142 30.45 -51.18 19.09
C SER A 142 31.40 -50.22 19.84
N SER A 143 30.85 -49.03 20.12
CA SER A 143 30.72 -48.39 21.44
C SER A 143 31.89 -48.32 22.44
N THR A 144 32.22 -47.10 22.88
CA THR A 144 32.15 -46.75 24.32
C THR A 144 31.94 -45.25 24.56
N SER A 145 31.47 -44.91 25.76
CA SER A 145 31.03 -43.59 26.19
C SER A 145 32.14 -42.76 26.84
N SER A 146 32.05 -41.43 26.74
CA SER A 146 32.54 -40.52 27.78
C SER A 146 31.72 -39.23 27.78
N ALA A 147 31.37 -38.77 28.99
CA ALA A 147 30.50 -37.62 29.23
C ALA A 147 31.27 -36.44 29.85
N SER A 148 30.54 -35.37 30.18
CA SER A 148 31.02 -34.10 30.77
C SER A 148 31.67 -33.14 29.76
N ARG A 149 31.58 -31.81 29.92
CA ARG A 149 31.18 -31.02 31.11
C ARG A 149 30.56 -29.69 30.68
N ALA A 150 29.50 -29.24 31.35
CA ALA A 150 29.01 -27.87 31.23
C ALA A 150 29.91 -26.91 32.02
N SER A 151 29.96 -25.63 31.65
CA SER A 151 30.59 -24.57 32.44
C SER A 151 29.81 -23.27 32.31
N SER A 152 29.17 -22.87 33.40
CA SER A 152 28.59 -21.54 33.59
C SER A 152 29.67 -20.55 34.00
N ILE A 153 29.53 -19.28 33.61
CA ILE A 153 30.33 -18.17 34.15
C ILE A 153 29.38 -17.20 34.85
N SER A 154 29.69 -16.91 36.10
CA SER A 154 28.88 -16.07 37.00
C SER A 154 29.31 -14.61 36.97
N ALA A 155 28.42 -13.73 37.43
CA ALA A 155 28.69 -12.32 37.65
C ALA A 155 29.80 -12.09 38.70
N THR A 156 30.44 -10.92 38.63
CA THR A 156 31.30 -10.41 39.71
C THR A 156 30.80 -9.03 40.14
N ASN A 157 30.60 -8.84 41.44
CA ASN A 157 30.25 -7.56 42.05
C ASN A 157 31.49 -6.68 42.25
N SER A 158 31.32 -5.37 42.19
CA SER A 158 32.26 -4.42 42.80
C SER A 158 31.51 -3.20 43.34
N SER A 159 31.65 -2.93 44.64
CA SER A 159 30.92 -1.90 45.38
C SER A 159 31.87 -1.01 46.17
N THR A 160 31.79 0.31 46.02
CA THR A 160 32.19 1.42 46.94
C THR A 160 32.24 2.75 46.13
N SER A 161 32.05 3.97 46.65
CA SER A 161 31.21 4.51 47.75
C SER A 161 31.37 6.06 47.82
N ALA A 162 30.35 6.78 48.33
CA ALA A 162 30.30 8.25 48.58
C ALA A 162 30.34 9.18 47.33
N GLY A 163 29.57 10.28 47.22
CA GLY A 163 28.63 11.00 48.12
C GLY A 163 28.03 12.24 47.39
N THR A 164 27.26 13.20 47.93
CA THR A 164 26.56 13.41 49.23
C THR A 164 25.55 14.58 49.10
N SER A 165 24.26 14.41 49.47
CA SER A 165 23.21 15.46 49.72
C SER A 165 22.77 16.33 48.51
N THR A 166 21.56 16.93 48.37
CA THR A 166 20.30 17.14 49.15
C THR A 166 19.10 17.09 48.17
N GLY A 167 17.82 16.84 48.48
CA GLY A 167 17.14 16.58 49.75
C GLY A 167 15.86 17.43 49.94
N ILE A 168 14.68 17.01 49.42
CA ILE A 168 13.34 17.48 49.85
C ILE A 168 12.32 16.31 49.85
N THR A 169 11.77 16.02 51.04
CA THR A 169 10.64 15.15 51.44
C THR A 169 9.26 15.74 51.07
N ALA A 170 8.09 15.08 51.04
CA ALA A 170 7.54 13.71 51.21
C ALA A 170 6.00 13.81 50.91
N PRO A 171 5.06 12.91 51.31
CA PRO A 171 5.10 11.46 51.56
C PRO A 171 4.10 10.64 50.70
N SER A 172 4.12 9.31 50.87
CA SER A 172 3.27 8.32 50.20
C SER A 172 1.92 8.08 50.88
N ALA A 173 0.98 7.44 50.17
CA ALA A 173 -0.06 6.58 50.75
C ALA A 173 -0.10 5.24 49.99
N VAL A 174 -0.26 4.13 50.74
CA VAL A 174 -0.09 2.75 50.27
C VAL A 174 -1.41 2.00 50.33
N THR A 175 -1.70 1.16 49.33
CA THR A 175 -2.53 -0.03 49.54
C THR A 175 -2.07 -1.20 48.65
N ASN A 176 -1.67 -2.31 49.28
CA ASN A 176 -1.37 -3.58 48.60
C ASN A 176 -2.65 -4.42 48.45
N VAL A 177 -2.83 -5.12 47.33
CA VAL A 177 -3.67 -6.33 47.25
C VAL A 177 -2.97 -7.40 46.41
N VAL A 178 -2.92 -8.62 46.95
CA VAL A 178 -2.33 -9.83 46.36
C VAL A 178 -3.39 -10.56 45.53
N ILE A 179 -3.05 -11.05 44.32
CA ILE A 179 -3.77 -12.14 43.64
C ILE A 179 -2.77 -13.15 43.06
N GLN A 180 -3.10 -14.43 43.20
CA GLN A 180 -2.27 -15.59 42.90
C GLN A 180 -2.15 -15.89 41.40
N THR A 181 -0.95 -16.31 40.96
CA THR A 181 -0.75 -17.00 39.68
C THR A 181 -1.02 -18.50 39.83
N LEU A 182 -2.13 -18.98 39.28
CA LEU A 182 -2.47 -20.41 39.26
C LEU A 182 -1.85 -21.10 38.04
N SER A 183 -0.93 -22.03 38.29
CA SER A 183 -0.42 -22.95 37.26
C SER A 183 -1.45 -24.05 36.98
N ALA A 184 -1.64 -24.39 35.70
CA ALA A 184 -2.50 -25.52 35.30
C ALA A 184 -1.70 -26.53 34.47
N THR A 185 -1.47 -27.71 35.05
CA THR A 185 -0.88 -28.88 34.38
C THR A 185 -1.99 -29.82 33.91
N SER A 186 -2.01 -30.16 32.62
CA SER A 186 -2.72 -31.34 32.10
C SER A 186 -2.07 -31.77 30.78
N ARG A 187 -1.23 -32.80 30.83
CA ARG A 187 -1.58 -34.23 30.62
C ARG A 187 -1.68 -34.62 29.14
N SER A 188 -0.71 -35.44 28.76
CA SER A 188 -0.62 -36.21 27.53
C SER A 188 -1.75 -37.23 27.39
N THR A 189 -2.31 -37.33 26.19
CA THR A 189 -3.04 -38.52 25.72
C THR A 189 -2.37 -39.02 24.44
N SER A 190 -1.70 -40.16 24.57
CA SER A 190 -1.17 -40.94 23.45
C SER A 190 -2.29 -41.78 22.83
N SER A 191 -2.51 -41.66 21.51
CA SER A 191 -3.32 -42.59 20.74
C SER A 191 -2.58 -42.97 19.45
N SER A 192 -2.22 -44.24 19.34
CA SER A 192 -1.50 -44.84 18.21
C SER A 192 -2.46 -45.27 17.09
N ALA A 193 -1.87 -45.59 15.93
CA ALA A 193 -2.51 -46.07 14.70
C ALA A 193 -3.32 -45.00 13.90
N ALA A 194 -3.40 -45.05 12.57
CA ALA A 194 -2.90 -46.07 11.64
C ALA A 194 -2.14 -45.45 10.45
N SER A 195 -1.15 -46.18 9.94
CA SER A 195 -0.42 -45.85 8.72
C SER A 195 -1.26 -46.20 7.48
N SER A 196 -1.67 -45.19 6.71
CA SER A 196 -2.26 -45.37 5.38
C SER A 196 -1.30 -44.87 4.31
N SER A 197 -0.59 -45.80 3.66
CA SER A 197 0.24 -45.54 2.49
C SER A 197 -0.64 -45.14 1.29
N VAL A 198 -0.59 -43.87 0.89
CA VAL A 198 -1.20 -43.43 -0.37
C VAL A 198 -0.14 -43.44 -1.47
N SER A 199 -0.18 -44.49 -2.29
CA SER A 199 0.62 -44.61 -3.51
C SER A 199 0.18 -43.54 -4.52
N ILE A 200 1.01 -42.52 -4.76
CA ILE A 200 0.79 -41.56 -5.84
C ILE A 200 1.36 -42.15 -7.13
N SER A 201 0.47 -42.58 -8.04
CA SER A 201 0.85 -43.03 -9.38
C SER A 201 1.54 -41.90 -10.15
N SER A 202 2.80 -42.11 -10.51
CA SER A 202 3.52 -41.23 -11.43
C SER A 202 2.96 -41.37 -12.85
N VAL A 203 2.21 -40.37 -13.31
CA VAL A 203 1.81 -40.28 -14.72
C VAL A 203 3.04 -39.88 -15.54
N ILE A 204 3.61 -40.85 -16.26
CA ILE A 204 4.66 -40.61 -17.24
C ILE A 204 4.03 -39.94 -18.47
N VAL A 205 4.31 -38.66 -18.66
CA VAL A 205 3.96 -37.94 -19.90
C VAL A 205 5.10 -38.15 -20.90
N SER A 206 4.94 -39.13 -21.79
CA SER A 206 5.84 -39.33 -22.93
C SER A 206 5.70 -38.19 -23.92
N VAL A 207 6.72 -37.34 -24.03
CA VAL A 207 6.76 -36.27 -25.04
C VAL A 207 7.32 -36.84 -26.34
N THR A 208 6.47 -36.98 -27.35
CA THR A 208 6.86 -37.40 -28.70
C THR A 208 7.75 -36.34 -29.34
N ALA A 209 8.99 -36.69 -29.68
CA ALA A 209 9.90 -35.82 -30.40
C ALA A 209 9.42 -35.60 -31.86
N SER A 210 9.47 -34.36 -32.34
CA SER A 210 9.19 -33.98 -33.73
C SER A 210 10.52 -33.68 -34.45
N PRO A 211 10.70 -34.10 -35.72
CA PRO A 211 12.01 -34.05 -36.38
C PRO A 211 12.43 -32.63 -36.81
N ALA A 212 13.74 -32.38 -36.80
CA ALA A 212 14.34 -31.12 -37.20
C ALA A 212 14.37 -30.94 -38.74
N PRO A 213 14.12 -29.73 -39.27
CA PRO A 213 14.33 -29.41 -40.68
C PRO A 213 15.80 -29.04 -41.00
N SER A 214 16.29 -29.53 -42.14
CA SER A 214 17.65 -29.33 -42.67
C SER A 214 17.92 -27.89 -43.15
N PRO A 215 19.20 -27.46 -43.24
CA PRO A 215 19.56 -26.08 -43.62
C PRO A 215 19.55 -25.83 -45.13
N THR A 216 19.12 -24.62 -45.52
CA THR A 216 19.22 -24.07 -46.90
C THR A 216 20.35 -23.03 -47.03
N PRO A 217 20.92 -22.83 -48.24
CA PRO A 217 22.16 -22.07 -48.45
C PRO A 217 21.97 -20.54 -48.52
N PRO A 218 23.05 -19.74 -48.38
CA PRO A 218 22.96 -18.28 -48.23
C PRO A 218 22.78 -17.52 -49.56
N THR A 219 21.85 -16.58 -49.58
CA THR A 219 21.62 -15.65 -50.70
C THR A 219 22.40 -14.35 -50.50
N ARG A 220 23.05 -13.84 -51.56
CA ARG A 220 23.81 -12.57 -51.56
C ARG A 220 22.93 -11.35 -51.24
N PRO A 221 23.49 -10.30 -50.59
CA PRO A 221 22.81 -9.01 -50.45
C PRO A 221 22.86 -8.19 -51.74
N LEU A 222 21.73 -7.58 -52.11
CA LEU A 222 21.65 -6.50 -53.10
C LEU A 222 21.82 -5.14 -52.42
N ALA A 223 22.45 -4.19 -53.11
CA ALA A 223 22.64 -2.83 -52.62
C ALA A 223 21.31 -2.01 -52.62
N PRO A 224 21.06 -1.16 -51.60
CA PRO A 224 19.95 -0.22 -51.64
C PRO A 224 20.33 1.04 -52.44
N GLY A 225 19.51 1.37 -53.45
CA GLY A 225 19.63 2.59 -54.23
C GLY A 225 19.21 3.84 -53.44
N GLY A 226 19.84 4.98 -53.73
CA GLY A 226 19.55 6.24 -53.08
C GLY A 226 18.20 6.87 -53.50
N SER A 227 17.69 7.77 -52.67
CA SER A 227 16.58 8.67 -52.97
C SER A 227 16.78 10.02 -52.23
N PRO A 228 16.20 11.12 -52.74
CA PRO A 228 16.83 12.43 -52.62
C PRO A 228 16.57 13.17 -51.30
N ILE A 229 17.54 14.02 -50.94
CA ILE A 229 17.54 14.89 -49.77
C ILE A 229 16.54 16.04 -49.98
N VAL A 230 15.64 16.23 -49.01
CA VAL A 230 14.77 17.41 -48.90
C VAL A 230 15.28 18.29 -47.74
N PRO A 231 15.56 19.59 -47.95
CA PRO A 231 16.12 20.45 -46.90
C PRO A 231 15.04 20.89 -45.90
N ALA A 232 15.28 20.63 -44.61
CA ALA A 232 14.42 21.11 -43.53
C ALA A 232 14.68 22.60 -43.23
N GLY A 233 13.61 23.40 -43.14
CA GLY A 233 13.69 24.83 -42.82
C GLY A 233 13.95 25.13 -41.33
N PRO A 234 14.39 26.36 -40.99
CA PRO A 234 14.80 26.71 -39.64
C PRO A 234 13.61 26.90 -38.68
N ALA A 235 13.56 26.08 -37.63
CA ALA A 235 12.55 26.20 -36.57
C ALA A 235 12.80 27.45 -35.70
N LYS A 236 11.80 28.32 -35.57
CA LYS A 236 11.85 29.51 -34.69
C LYS A 236 11.89 29.10 -33.22
N ARG A 237 13.00 29.40 -32.55
CA ARG A 237 13.21 29.21 -31.11
C ARG A 237 12.38 30.24 -30.33
N MET A 238 11.34 29.80 -29.61
CA MET A 238 10.56 30.68 -28.73
C MET A 238 11.35 30.98 -27.45
N TYR A 239 11.69 32.26 -27.24
CA TYR A 239 12.47 32.71 -26.09
C TYR A 239 11.52 33.11 -24.94
N ILE A 240 11.55 32.35 -23.84
CA ILE A 240 10.81 32.68 -22.61
C ILE A 240 11.75 33.45 -21.66
N PRO A 241 11.44 34.70 -21.27
CA PRO A 241 12.34 35.52 -20.46
C PRO A 241 12.29 35.13 -18.98
N ASN A 242 13.35 34.48 -18.49
CA ASN A 242 13.53 34.16 -17.07
C ASN A 242 14.14 35.34 -16.28
N ARG A 243 13.29 36.25 -15.76
CA ARG A 243 13.68 37.16 -14.65
C ARG A 243 12.50 37.51 -13.74
N VAL A 244 12.41 36.81 -12.61
CA VAL A 244 11.83 37.34 -11.36
C VAL A 244 12.93 37.27 -10.29
N PRO A 245 13.53 38.41 -9.89
CA PRO A 245 14.56 38.44 -8.87
C PRO A 245 13.93 38.56 -7.47
N GLY A 246 13.85 37.45 -6.74
CA GLY A 246 13.38 37.47 -5.34
C GLY A 246 13.13 36.06 -4.81
N SER A 247 13.91 35.67 -3.79
CA SER A 247 14.05 34.29 -3.29
C SER A 247 14.62 33.30 -4.32
N ARG A 248 15.84 32.81 -4.06
CA ARG A 248 16.35 31.59 -4.70
C ARG A 248 15.90 30.41 -3.83
N PRO A 249 14.87 29.63 -4.19
CA PRO A 249 14.79 28.29 -3.64
C PRO A 249 16.07 27.56 -4.06
N HIS A 250 16.77 26.95 -3.11
CA HIS A 250 17.81 25.97 -3.42
C HIS A 250 17.14 24.69 -3.93
N MET A 251 16.42 24.78 -5.06
CA MET A 251 16.20 23.60 -5.89
C MET A 251 17.57 23.07 -6.24
N LEU A 252 17.83 21.83 -5.84
CA LEU A 252 19.04 21.10 -6.17
C LEU A 252 19.17 21.10 -7.69
N ALA A 253 19.99 22.01 -8.22
CA ALA A 253 20.34 22.03 -9.63
C ALA A 253 20.86 20.64 -9.96
N ARG A 254 20.31 20.03 -11.03
CA ARG A 254 20.76 18.72 -11.51
C ARG A 254 22.27 18.87 -11.75
N ARG A 255 23.08 18.24 -10.89
CA ARG A 255 24.52 18.17 -11.12
C ARG A 255 24.68 17.18 -12.24
N ASP A 256 24.83 17.69 -13.44
CA ASP A 256 25.11 16.89 -14.63
C ASP A 256 26.56 16.39 -14.49
N ILE A 257 26.70 15.23 -13.85
CA ILE A 257 27.98 14.53 -13.71
C ILE A 257 28.31 13.98 -15.10
N ASN A 258 29.37 14.52 -15.70
CA ASN A 258 29.89 14.00 -16.96
C ASN A 258 30.64 12.70 -16.67
N LEU A 259 30.27 11.65 -17.40
CA LEU A 259 30.84 10.31 -17.28
C LEU A 259 31.54 9.93 -18.57
N THR A 260 32.83 9.67 -18.48
CA THR A 260 33.62 9.13 -19.59
C THR A 260 34.03 7.68 -19.26
N PRO A 261 33.48 6.67 -19.96
CA PRO A 261 33.89 5.28 -19.75
C PRO A 261 35.33 5.10 -20.23
N VAL A 262 36.15 4.45 -19.40
CA VAL A 262 37.59 4.24 -19.63
C VAL A 262 37.83 2.78 -19.99
N PHE A 263 38.38 2.57 -21.19
CA PHE A 263 38.71 1.25 -21.72
C PHE A 263 40.24 1.08 -21.76
N SER A 264 40.70 -0.17 -21.61
CA SER A 264 42.11 -0.52 -21.76
C SER A 264 42.55 -0.34 -23.21
N GLU A 265 43.61 0.44 -23.43
CA GLU A 265 44.23 0.62 -24.76
C GLU A 265 44.68 -0.72 -25.39
N PHE A 266 45.19 -1.65 -24.56
CA PHE A 266 45.71 -2.94 -25.03
C PHE A 266 44.60 -3.92 -25.44
N ASN A 267 43.54 -4.02 -24.63
CA ASN A 267 42.57 -5.13 -24.72
C ASN A 267 41.13 -4.69 -25.04
N GLY A 268 40.85 -3.39 -25.07
CA GLY A 268 39.48 -2.84 -25.19
C GLY A 268 38.57 -3.16 -23.99
N THR A 269 39.10 -3.75 -22.91
CA THR A 269 38.33 -4.11 -21.72
C THR A 269 37.96 -2.88 -20.90
N PHE A 270 36.72 -2.80 -20.43
CA PHE A 270 36.24 -1.73 -19.56
C PHE A 270 36.99 -1.75 -18.21
N ILE A 271 37.78 -0.71 -17.93
CA ILE A 271 38.54 -0.58 -16.67
C ILE A 271 37.70 0.14 -15.62
N GLY A 272 36.89 1.13 -16.03
CA GLY A 272 36.15 1.97 -15.11
C GLY A 272 35.52 3.19 -15.76
N VAL A 273 35.18 4.19 -14.95
CA VAL A 273 34.57 5.46 -15.39
C VAL A 273 35.29 6.62 -14.72
N GLN A 274 35.59 7.65 -15.50
CA GLN A 274 36.09 8.93 -15.01
C GLN A 274 34.89 9.87 -14.82
N LEU A 275 34.83 10.50 -13.65
CA LEU A 275 33.72 11.33 -13.20
C LEU A 275 34.18 12.78 -13.11
N ASN A 276 33.58 13.65 -13.93
CA ASN A 276 33.94 15.06 -13.94
C ASN A 276 32.83 15.88 -13.29
N GLY A 277 33.21 16.74 -12.33
CA GLY A 277 32.30 17.66 -11.62
C GLY A 277 31.75 17.15 -10.28
N LEU A 278 32.29 16.04 -9.75
CA LEU A 278 32.11 15.67 -8.36
C LEU A 278 33.08 16.49 -7.49
N THR A 279 32.66 17.70 -7.15
CA THR A 279 33.41 18.60 -6.26
C THR A 279 33.75 17.88 -4.97
N SER A 280 35.05 17.70 -4.70
CA SER A 280 35.60 17.07 -3.50
C SER A 280 35.36 17.97 -2.28
N GLU A 281 34.14 17.93 -1.74
CA GLU A 281 33.73 18.78 -0.62
C GLU A 281 34.36 18.26 0.70
N ASN A 282 35.64 18.63 0.89
CA ASN A 282 36.60 18.40 1.99
C ASN A 282 37.70 17.36 1.73
N HIS A 283 38.93 17.83 1.48
CA HIS A 283 40.06 17.49 2.36
C HIS A 283 41.12 18.58 2.58
N GLY A 284 40.70 19.83 2.80
CA GLY A 284 41.49 20.87 3.50
C GLY A 284 42.82 21.33 2.88
N GLY A 285 43.21 20.77 1.74
CA GLY A 285 44.44 21.09 1.03
C GLY A 285 44.35 22.45 0.35
N LYS A 286 45.11 23.42 0.85
CA LYS A 286 45.29 24.72 0.19
C LYS A 286 46.31 24.59 -0.95
N GLY A 287 45.98 23.78 -1.95
CA GLY A 287 46.80 23.50 -3.13
C GLY A 287 46.04 23.82 -4.40
N ASP A 288 46.50 24.81 -5.14
CA ASP A 288 45.90 25.19 -6.43
C ASP A 288 46.10 24.07 -7.46
N HIS A 289 45.09 23.81 -8.29
CA HIS A 289 44.97 22.69 -9.25
C HIS A 289 44.54 21.32 -8.69
N GLU A 290 43.53 21.27 -7.82
CA GLU A 290 42.72 20.07 -7.61
C GLU A 290 41.81 19.84 -8.84
N SER A 291 42.15 18.86 -9.68
CA SER A 291 41.32 18.45 -10.82
C SER A 291 40.06 17.73 -10.32
N ASP A 292 38.87 18.24 -10.67
CA ASP A 292 37.52 17.70 -10.35
C ASP A 292 37.22 16.31 -11.02
N GLU A 293 38.25 15.51 -11.29
CA GLU A 293 38.19 14.24 -12.00
C GLU A 293 38.44 13.07 -11.03
N ALA A 294 37.39 12.29 -10.73
CA ALA A 294 37.50 11.10 -9.91
C ALA A 294 37.41 9.84 -10.78
N PHE A 295 38.45 9.00 -10.79
CA PHE A 295 38.42 7.71 -11.46
C PHE A 295 37.78 6.64 -10.55
N ILE A 296 36.88 5.83 -11.11
CA ILE A 296 36.21 4.73 -10.43
C ILE A 296 36.39 3.42 -11.21
N SER A 297 36.90 2.38 -10.55
CA SER A 297 37.10 1.05 -11.13
C SER A 297 35.79 0.33 -11.48
N SER A 298 35.84 -0.58 -12.45
CA SER A 298 34.74 -1.46 -12.84
C SER A 298 34.18 -2.28 -11.66
N VAL A 299 35.04 -2.66 -10.71
CA VAL A 299 34.64 -3.33 -9.46
C VAL A 299 33.70 -2.45 -8.63
N CYS A 300 33.97 -1.15 -8.49
CA CYS A 300 33.03 -0.24 -7.84
C CYS A 300 31.72 -0.14 -8.64
N VAL A 301 31.78 -0.04 -9.97
CA VAL A 301 30.57 0.05 -10.83
C VAL A 301 29.64 -1.17 -10.62
N GLU A 302 30.19 -2.38 -10.52
CA GLU A 302 29.42 -3.59 -10.22
C GLU A 302 28.88 -3.60 -8.77
N VAL A 303 29.67 -3.12 -7.81
CA VAL A 303 29.27 -2.97 -6.40
C VAL A 303 28.11 -1.98 -6.22
N LEU A 304 27.95 -1.01 -7.12
CA LEU A 304 26.85 -0.03 -7.11
C LEU A 304 25.46 -0.61 -7.40
N GLN A 305 25.36 -1.87 -7.85
CA GLN A 305 24.08 -2.57 -7.99
C GLN A 305 23.33 -2.71 -6.64
N TRP A 306 24.05 -2.95 -5.54
CA TRP A 306 23.46 -3.09 -4.20
C TRP A 306 22.78 -1.81 -3.65
N PRO A 307 23.46 -0.64 -3.59
CA PRO A 307 22.83 0.57 -3.10
C PRO A 307 21.75 1.09 -4.06
N LEU A 308 21.87 0.85 -5.37
CA LEU A 308 20.82 1.18 -6.33
C LEU A 308 19.51 0.44 -6.02
N GLN A 309 19.58 -0.88 -5.83
CA GLN A 309 18.44 -1.69 -5.42
C GLN A 309 17.84 -1.21 -4.09
N LYS A 310 18.69 -0.82 -3.12
CA LYS A 310 18.26 -0.28 -1.84
C LYS A 310 17.51 1.05 -1.99
N LEU A 311 17.97 1.94 -2.87
CA LEU A 311 17.34 3.23 -3.15
C LEU A 311 15.98 3.07 -3.84
N TRP A 312 15.86 2.19 -4.85
CA TRP A 312 14.56 1.89 -5.47
C TRP A 312 13.55 1.31 -4.48
N ASN A 313 13.98 0.40 -3.60
CA ASN A 313 13.12 -0.14 -2.54
C ASN A 313 12.68 0.94 -1.53
N THR A 314 13.55 1.92 -1.23
CA THR A 314 13.20 3.05 -0.35
C THR A 314 12.28 4.06 -1.04
N GLN A 315 12.46 4.28 -2.35
CA GLN A 315 11.55 5.08 -3.18
C GLN A 315 10.14 4.49 -3.21
N ARG A 316 10.02 3.16 -3.38
CA ARG A 316 8.74 2.43 -3.32
C ARG A 316 8.10 2.52 -1.92
N GLU A 317 8.91 2.46 -0.85
CA GLU A 317 8.45 2.66 0.53
C GLU A 317 7.85 4.06 0.75
N ASP A 318 8.54 5.13 0.32
CA ASP A 318 8.03 6.51 0.44
C ASP A 318 6.71 6.70 -0.34
N ALA A 319 6.59 6.11 -1.54
CA ALA A 319 5.38 6.16 -2.34
C ALA A 319 4.17 5.49 -1.65
N VAL A 320 4.40 4.36 -0.97
CA VAL A 320 3.38 3.73 -0.13
C VAL A 320 2.99 4.62 1.04
N PHE A 321 3.92 5.31 1.67
CA PHE A 321 3.60 6.24 2.77
C PHE A 321 2.76 7.44 2.30
N ILE A 322 3.00 7.96 1.09
CA ILE A 322 2.14 9.00 0.50
C ILE A 322 0.70 8.48 0.35
N GLY A 323 0.53 7.29 -0.23
CA GLY A 323 -0.79 6.65 -0.35
C GLY A 323 -1.45 6.36 1.01
N PHE A 324 -0.65 5.98 2.01
CA PHE A 324 -1.10 5.74 3.38
C PHE A 324 -1.68 7.01 4.03
N GLN A 325 -1.10 8.20 3.81
CA GLN A 325 -1.63 9.45 4.36
C GLN A 325 -3.05 9.74 3.87
N PHE A 326 -3.28 9.62 2.56
CA PHE A 326 -4.61 9.78 1.99
C PHE A 326 -5.60 8.73 2.50
N TRP A 327 -5.14 7.49 2.70
CA TRP A 327 -5.96 6.43 3.27
C TRP A 327 -6.33 6.71 4.74
N VAL A 328 -5.40 7.13 5.59
CA VAL A 328 -5.69 7.52 6.99
C VAL A 328 -6.61 8.72 7.08
N LEU A 329 -6.46 9.71 6.19
CA LEU A 329 -7.39 10.84 6.09
C LEU A 329 -8.80 10.37 5.72
N GLY A 330 -8.93 9.46 4.73
CA GLY A 330 -10.20 8.85 4.35
C GLY A 330 -10.85 8.06 5.49
N MET A 331 -10.07 7.21 6.18
CA MET A 331 -10.51 6.49 7.38
C MET A 331 -10.96 7.43 8.50
N SER A 332 -10.26 8.54 8.70
CA SER A 332 -10.61 9.57 9.69
C SER A 332 -11.93 10.26 9.36
N VAL A 333 -12.20 10.57 8.08
CA VAL A 333 -13.48 11.11 7.63
C VAL A 333 -14.62 10.11 7.86
N VAL A 334 -14.43 8.84 7.48
CA VAL A 334 -15.43 7.79 7.72
C VAL A 334 -15.67 7.58 9.22
N ALA A 335 -14.63 7.61 10.05
CA ALA A 335 -14.74 7.47 11.49
C ALA A 335 -15.63 8.56 12.12
N LEU A 336 -15.45 9.81 11.67
CA LEU A 336 -16.26 10.96 12.09
C LEU A 336 -17.70 10.89 11.60
N LEU A 337 -17.91 10.56 10.30
CA LEU A 337 -19.26 10.53 9.71
C LEU A 337 -20.17 9.47 10.33
N ASN A 338 -19.56 8.41 10.88
CA ASN A 338 -20.24 7.25 11.48
C ASN A 338 -20.14 7.22 13.02
N GLU A 339 -19.67 8.32 13.65
CA GLU A 339 -19.48 8.48 15.11
C GLU A 339 -18.86 7.27 15.82
N SER A 340 -17.85 6.68 15.19
CA SER A 340 -17.53 5.26 15.39
C SER A 340 -16.27 5.04 16.23
N VAL A 341 -16.49 4.78 17.53
CA VAL A 341 -15.47 4.39 18.53
C VAL A 341 -14.38 3.43 18.00
N PRO A 342 -14.71 2.34 17.28
CA PRO A 342 -13.70 1.38 16.84
C PRO A 342 -12.82 1.90 15.71
N HIS A 343 -13.35 2.73 14.81
CA HIS A 343 -12.55 3.37 13.77
C HIS A 343 -11.62 4.44 14.38
N ILE A 344 -12.01 5.07 15.50
CA ILE A 344 -11.14 5.92 16.32
C ILE A 344 -10.00 5.07 16.94
N ILE A 345 -10.29 3.92 17.55
CA ILE A 345 -9.26 3.00 18.07
C ILE A 345 -8.31 2.56 16.94
N ALA A 346 -8.85 2.20 15.78
CA ALA A 346 -8.06 1.78 14.63
C ALA A 346 -7.13 2.90 14.14
N SER A 347 -7.63 4.14 14.02
CA SER A 347 -6.84 5.33 13.69
C SER A 347 -5.74 5.59 14.72
N PHE A 348 -6.02 5.46 16.02
CA PHE A 348 -5.00 5.58 17.05
C PHE A 348 -3.90 4.51 16.89
N LEU A 349 -4.27 3.24 16.68
CA LEU A 349 -3.31 2.16 16.44
C LEU A 349 -2.49 2.37 15.15
N THR A 350 -3.07 2.94 14.09
CA THR A 350 -2.29 3.25 12.89
C THR A 350 -1.29 4.37 13.14
N HIS A 351 -1.61 5.39 13.95
CA HIS A 351 -0.62 6.40 14.37
C HIS A 351 0.52 5.81 15.22
N VAL A 352 0.24 4.82 16.09
CA VAL A 352 1.30 4.09 16.84
C VAL A 352 2.24 3.37 15.88
N LEU A 353 1.68 2.59 14.93
CA LEU A 353 2.47 1.84 13.95
C LEU A 353 3.33 2.73 13.05
N VAL A 354 2.78 3.86 12.60
CA VAL A 354 3.49 4.82 11.73
C VAL A 354 4.60 5.54 12.49
N THR A 355 4.36 5.91 13.75
CA THR A 355 5.40 6.53 14.60
C THR A 355 6.54 5.54 14.85
N ALA A 356 6.22 4.28 15.17
CA ALA A 356 7.20 3.21 15.31
C ALA A 356 7.98 2.98 13.99
N TRP A 357 7.30 3.03 12.84
CA TRP A 357 7.98 2.94 11.55
C TRP A 357 8.93 4.11 11.29
N SER A 358 8.53 5.36 11.57
CA SER A 358 9.42 6.52 11.38
C SER A 358 10.68 6.46 12.26
N VAL A 359 10.57 5.97 13.50
CA VAL A 359 11.76 5.70 14.35
C VAL A 359 12.64 4.63 13.71
N PHE A 360 12.03 3.52 13.29
CA PHE A 360 12.74 2.42 12.65
C PHE A 360 13.44 2.86 11.35
N GLN A 361 12.78 3.68 10.53
CA GLN A 361 13.28 4.17 9.24
C GLN A 361 14.57 4.97 9.42
N ILE A 362 14.66 5.86 10.42
CA ILE A 362 15.88 6.62 10.72
C ILE A 362 17.05 5.70 11.10
N VAL A 363 16.81 4.68 11.93
CA VAL A 363 17.83 3.68 12.31
C VAL A 363 18.29 2.90 11.08
N HIS A 364 17.36 2.50 10.23
CA HIS A 364 17.65 1.78 9.00
C HIS A 364 18.41 2.64 7.97
N THR A 365 18.10 3.93 7.83
CA THR A 365 18.84 4.90 7.01
C THR A 365 20.26 5.11 7.55
N ALA A 366 20.44 5.16 8.88
CA ALA A 366 21.77 5.24 9.50
C ALA A 366 22.62 3.97 9.25
N ASN A 367 22.01 2.79 9.38
CA ASN A 367 22.67 1.51 9.06
C ASN A 367 23.03 1.42 7.57
N PHE A 368 22.13 1.84 6.68
CA PHE A 368 22.39 1.91 5.24
C PHE A 368 23.55 2.87 4.94
N ARG A 369 23.65 4.02 5.61
CA ARG A 369 24.79 4.94 5.48
C ARG A 369 26.12 4.29 5.90
N SER A 370 26.13 3.55 7.00
CA SER A 370 27.32 2.84 7.49
C SER A 370 27.77 1.79 6.48
N GLU A 371 26.85 0.93 6.02
CA GLU A 371 27.14 -0.11 5.03
C GLU A 371 27.52 0.48 3.67
N PHE A 372 26.87 1.54 3.20
CA PHE A 372 27.30 2.27 2.01
C PHE A 372 28.73 2.77 2.16
N THR A 373 29.03 3.49 3.25
CA THR A 373 30.38 4.02 3.50
C THR A 373 31.43 2.90 3.61
N ARG A 374 31.07 1.72 4.12
CA ARG A 374 31.94 0.53 4.22
C ARG A 374 32.20 -0.12 2.86
N VAL A 375 31.14 -0.31 2.07
CA VAL A 375 31.15 -1.11 0.83
C VAL A 375 31.61 -0.29 -0.38
N THR A 376 31.12 0.95 -0.51
CA THR A 376 31.46 1.85 -1.63
C THR A 376 32.62 2.75 -1.25
N THR A 377 32.38 3.78 -0.41
CA THR A 377 33.34 4.88 -0.16
C THR A 377 34.68 4.39 0.39
N ARG A 378 34.71 3.58 1.45
CA ARG A 378 35.94 3.01 2.02
C ARG A 378 36.29 1.62 1.47
N GLY A 379 35.49 1.11 0.53
CA GLY A 379 35.59 -0.23 -0.01
C GLY A 379 36.05 -0.20 -1.47
N ALA A 380 35.15 -0.56 -2.38
CA ALA A 380 35.47 -0.72 -3.80
C ALA A 380 35.78 0.59 -4.54
N CYS A 381 35.32 1.74 -4.05
CA CYS A 381 35.32 3.01 -4.77
C CYS A 381 36.42 4.00 -4.31
N GLY A 382 37.47 3.51 -3.65
CA GLY A 382 38.72 4.25 -3.44
C GLY A 382 38.62 5.62 -2.73
N GLY A 383 37.75 5.76 -1.74
CA GLY A 383 37.52 7.00 -1.00
C GLY A 383 36.42 7.90 -1.57
N VAL A 384 35.99 7.69 -2.82
CA VAL A 384 35.04 8.58 -3.50
C VAL A 384 33.63 8.48 -2.89
N ASN A 385 33.10 9.61 -2.45
CA ASN A 385 31.73 9.70 -1.93
C ASN A 385 30.76 10.12 -3.04
N LEU A 386 30.07 9.14 -3.62
CA LEU A 386 29.08 9.34 -4.69
C LEU A 386 27.77 10.00 -4.24
N LEU A 387 27.49 10.04 -2.93
CA LEU A 387 26.23 10.55 -2.37
C LEU A 387 26.47 11.55 -1.22
N PRO A 388 27.21 12.66 -1.44
CA PRO A 388 27.63 13.56 -0.36
C PRO A 388 26.44 14.32 0.26
N THR A 389 25.53 14.83 -0.57
CA THR A 389 24.37 15.63 -0.13
C THR A 389 23.17 14.78 0.28
N TYR A 390 23.06 13.55 -0.23
CA TYR A 390 21.92 12.64 -0.04
C TYR A 390 21.57 12.43 1.44
N TRP A 391 22.54 12.04 2.27
CA TRP A 391 22.31 11.71 3.68
C TRP A 391 21.73 12.88 4.49
N LYS A 392 22.22 14.10 4.21
CA LYS A 392 21.72 15.33 4.85
C LYS A 392 20.33 15.69 4.34
N ALA A 393 20.09 15.59 3.04
CA ALA A 393 18.78 15.86 2.44
C ALA A 393 17.71 14.86 2.93
N ARG A 394 18.06 13.57 3.03
CA ARG A 394 17.17 12.52 3.56
C ARG A 394 16.84 12.74 5.04
N ALA A 395 17.84 12.97 5.88
CA ALA A 395 17.62 13.25 7.31
C ALA A 395 16.76 14.51 7.54
N ASN A 396 16.93 15.55 6.72
CA ASN A 396 16.10 16.76 6.76
C ASN A 396 14.62 16.51 6.43
N ALA A 397 14.27 15.41 5.77
CA ALA A 397 12.88 15.00 5.52
C ALA A 397 12.37 14.00 6.57
N GLU A 398 13.18 13.02 6.98
CA GLU A 398 12.79 11.97 7.93
C GLU A 398 12.58 12.52 9.36
N ILE A 399 13.45 13.41 9.85
CA ILE A 399 13.37 13.93 11.23
C ILE A 399 12.07 14.74 11.46
N PRO A 400 11.66 15.69 10.60
CA PRO A 400 10.37 16.37 10.74
C PRO A 400 9.17 15.41 10.69
N VAL A 401 9.20 14.37 9.85
CA VAL A 401 8.13 13.37 9.77
C VAL A 401 7.98 12.63 11.11
N LEU A 402 9.08 12.21 11.74
CA LEU A 402 9.03 11.59 13.07
C LEU A 402 8.45 12.56 14.12
N VAL A 403 8.93 13.81 14.17
CA VAL A 403 8.44 14.80 15.14
C VAL A 403 6.94 15.05 14.98
N LEU A 404 6.45 15.18 13.75
CA LEU A 404 5.02 15.34 13.47
C LEU A 404 4.21 14.10 13.85
N ASN A 405 4.72 12.90 13.56
CA ASN A 405 4.08 11.64 13.98
C ASN A 405 3.96 11.55 15.51
N VAL A 406 4.98 11.93 16.27
CA VAL A 406 4.92 11.94 17.75
C VAL A 406 3.88 12.95 18.26
N ILE A 407 3.84 14.17 17.71
CA ILE A 407 2.87 15.21 18.09
C ILE A 407 1.43 14.74 17.80
N VAL A 408 1.19 14.15 16.62
CA VAL A 408 -0.13 13.64 16.25
C VAL A 408 -0.50 12.37 16.99
N LEU A 409 0.45 11.51 17.34
CA LEU A 409 0.21 10.36 18.22
C LEU A 409 -0.27 10.81 19.61
N ILE A 410 0.40 11.79 20.23
CA ILE A 410 -0.02 12.35 21.53
C ILE A 410 -1.41 13.00 21.42
N SER A 411 -1.65 13.76 20.35
CA SER A 411 -2.94 14.41 20.09
C SER A 411 -4.06 13.39 19.86
N SER A 412 -3.77 12.33 19.10
CA SER A 412 -4.69 11.22 18.80
C SER A 412 -4.97 10.39 20.05
N ALA A 413 -3.98 10.13 20.91
CA ALA A 413 -4.17 9.46 22.20
C ALA A 413 -5.15 10.22 23.09
N TYR A 414 -4.93 11.53 23.27
CA TYR A 414 -5.80 12.41 24.07
C TYR A 414 -7.23 12.48 23.51
N MET A 415 -7.37 12.66 22.19
CA MET A 415 -8.67 12.72 21.54
C MET A 415 -9.41 11.38 21.60
N SER A 416 -8.71 10.28 21.34
CA SER A 416 -9.27 8.92 21.43
C SER A 416 -9.73 8.60 22.84
N TRP A 417 -8.93 8.92 23.88
CA TRP A 417 -9.33 8.77 25.28
C TRP A 417 -10.60 9.55 25.61
N ARG A 418 -10.69 10.82 25.18
CA ARG A 418 -11.87 11.67 25.43
C ARG A 418 -13.11 11.15 24.70
N LEU A 419 -12.97 10.71 23.45
CA LEU A 419 -14.07 10.16 22.66
C LEU A 419 -14.52 8.80 23.21
N LEU A 420 -13.58 7.93 23.59
CA LEU A 420 -13.86 6.66 24.28
C LEU A 420 -14.66 6.86 25.57
N LYS A 421 -14.28 7.84 26.41
CA LYS A 421 -15.01 8.15 27.64
C LYS A 421 -16.43 8.68 27.36
N THR A 422 -16.58 9.50 26.32
CA THR A 422 -17.87 10.12 25.98
C THR A 422 -18.83 9.11 25.33
N PHE A 423 -18.38 8.43 24.27
CA PHE A 423 -19.17 7.46 23.54
C PHE A 423 -19.36 6.16 24.33
N GLY A 424 -18.36 5.68 25.08
CA GLY A 424 -18.49 4.47 25.89
C GLY A 424 -19.65 4.55 26.89
N TRP A 425 -19.89 5.74 27.47
CA TRP A 425 -21.03 6.00 28.34
C TRP A 425 -22.36 6.04 27.57
N LEU A 426 -22.40 6.67 26.39
CA LEU A 426 -23.59 6.72 25.54
C LEU A 426 -23.96 5.34 24.99
N THR A 427 -22.99 4.55 24.50
CA THR A 427 -23.20 3.17 24.06
C THR A 427 -23.67 2.28 25.21
N PHE A 428 -23.10 2.42 26.41
CA PHE A 428 -23.57 1.69 27.59
C PHE A 428 -25.03 2.00 27.94
N LYS A 429 -25.44 3.28 27.88
CA LYS A 429 -26.84 3.67 28.09
C LYS A 429 -27.78 3.21 26.97
N ARG A 430 -27.35 3.30 25.70
CA ARG A 430 -28.19 3.05 24.52
C ARG A 430 -28.40 1.57 24.20
N VAL A 431 -27.38 0.72 24.39
CA VAL A 431 -27.46 -0.71 24.05
C VAL A 431 -28.24 -1.52 25.09
N GLY A 432 -28.46 -0.97 26.28
CA GLY A 432 -29.04 -1.69 27.41
C GLY A 432 -28.14 -2.81 27.94
N ALA A 433 -28.58 -3.49 28.99
CA ALA A 433 -27.76 -4.45 29.72
C ALA A 433 -27.53 -5.81 29.02
N SER A 434 -27.99 -6.00 27.77
CA SER A 434 -27.86 -7.27 27.05
C SER A 434 -26.41 -7.52 26.58
N LEU A 435 -25.68 -8.32 27.35
CA LEU A 435 -24.28 -8.68 27.07
C LEU A 435 -24.12 -9.44 25.73
N GLU A 436 -25.12 -10.22 25.31
CA GLU A 436 -25.05 -11.00 24.06
C GLU A 436 -25.13 -10.10 22.81
N ILE A 437 -26.09 -9.16 22.79
CA ILE A 437 -26.23 -8.20 21.67
C ILE A 437 -24.96 -7.34 21.53
N ASN A 438 -24.41 -6.88 22.66
CA ASN A 438 -23.15 -6.14 22.70
C ASN A 438 -21.97 -6.96 22.13
N ARG A 439 -21.91 -8.27 22.40
CA ARG A 439 -20.88 -9.16 21.84
C ARG A 439 -21.02 -9.32 20.32
N ILE A 440 -22.24 -9.53 19.80
CA ILE A 440 -22.48 -9.66 18.35
C ILE A 440 -22.14 -8.35 17.63
N TYR A 441 -22.61 -7.21 18.16
CA TYR A 441 -22.28 -5.88 17.64
C TYR A 441 -20.76 -5.65 17.58
N LYS A 442 -20.02 -5.98 18.65
CA LYS A 442 -18.55 -5.88 18.67
C LYS A 442 -17.87 -6.77 17.64
N LEU A 443 -18.35 -7.99 17.39
CA LEU A 443 -17.80 -8.89 16.36
C LEU A 443 -18.04 -8.35 14.95
N VAL A 444 -19.29 -8.00 14.62
CA VAL A 444 -19.70 -7.36 13.37
C VAL A 444 -18.83 -6.14 13.05
N LEU A 445 -18.63 -5.30 14.06
CA LEU A 445 -17.93 -4.05 13.95
C LEU A 445 -16.41 -4.25 13.88
N SER A 446 -15.85 -5.18 14.65
CA SER A 446 -14.44 -5.59 14.56
C SER A 446 -14.11 -6.14 13.17
N LEU A 447 -14.98 -6.97 12.59
CA LEU A 447 -14.83 -7.46 11.22
C LEU A 447 -14.84 -6.31 10.20
N GLY A 448 -15.72 -5.32 10.37
CA GLY A 448 -15.75 -4.11 9.53
C GLY A 448 -14.42 -3.33 9.53
N ILE A 449 -13.80 -3.14 10.71
CA ILE A 449 -12.48 -2.50 10.85
C ILE A 449 -11.40 -3.34 10.16
N VAL A 450 -11.37 -4.65 10.43
CA VAL A 450 -10.35 -5.56 9.89
C VAL A 450 -10.45 -5.63 8.36
N LEU A 451 -11.66 -5.62 7.80
CA LEU A 451 -11.85 -5.50 6.34
C LEU A 451 -11.27 -4.19 5.79
N GLN A 452 -11.56 -3.04 6.41
CA GLN A 452 -11.04 -1.74 5.96
C GLN A 452 -9.51 -1.62 6.09
N LEU A 453 -8.92 -2.15 7.17
CA LEU A 453 -7.46 -2.25 7.32
C LEU A 453 -6.87 -3.19 6.25
N SER A 454 -7.46 -4.39 6.08
CA SER A 454 -6.98 -5.40 5.15
C SER A 454 -6.98 -4.91 3.70
N LEU A 455 -7.97 -4.10 3.28
CA LEU A 455 -8.00 -3.46 1.96
C LEU A 455 -6.69 -2.72 1.69
N PHE A 456 -6.23 -1.86 2.61
CA PHE A 456 -4.99 -1.11 2.43
C PHE A 456 -3.78 -2.05 2.33
N PHE A 457 -3.58 -2.92 3.33
CA PHE A 457 -2.39 -3.78 3.36
C PHE A 457 -2.36 -4.82 2.23
N LEU A 458 -3.51 -5.34 1.79
CA LEU A 458 -3.60 -6.22 0.62
C LEU A 458 -3.29 -5.48 -0.69
N VAL A 459 -3.91 -4.31 -0.93
CA VAL A 459 -3.61 -3.51 -2.14
C VAL A 459 -2.13 -3.14 -2.19
N VAL A 460 -1.54 -2.68 -1.08
CA VAL A 460 -0.12 -2.35 -1.03
C VAL A 460 0.76 -3.58 -1.21
N SER A 461 0.49 -4.70 -0.53
CA SER A 461 1.29 -5.92 -0.70
C SER A 461 1.22 -6.45 -2.13
N ILE A 462 0.07 -6.33 -2.79
CA ILE A 462 -0.13 -6.70 -4.20
C ILE A 462 0.61 -5.72 -5.12
N ALA A 463 0.50 -4.41 -4.89
CA ALA A 463 1.14 -3.39 -5.71
C ALA A 463 2.67 -3.45 -5.63
N LEU A 464 3.24 -3.55 -4.42
CA LEU A 464 4.69 -3.72 -4.23
C LEU A 464 5.23 -4.98 -4.91
N TRP A 465 4.44 -6.06 -4.89
CA TRP A 465 4.81 -7.31 -5.55
C TRP A 465 4.67 -7.26 -7.08
N LEU A 466 3.61 -6.63 -7.59
CA LEU A 466 3.42 -6.41 -9.02
C LEU A 466 4.57 -5.57 -9.58
N GLU A 467 4.91 -4.49 -8.88
CA GLU A 467 6.04 -3.61 -9.18
C GLU A 467 7.39 -4.37 -9.19
N GLU A 468 7.61 -5.32 -8.27
CA GLU A 468 8.78 -6.22 -8.29
C GLU A 468 8.74 -7.23 -9.46
N LEU A 469 7.56 -7.72 -9.87
CA LEU A 469 7.40 -8.61 -11.04
C LEU A 469 7.61 -7.91 -12.39
N TYR A 470 7.41 -6.59 -12.48
CA TYR A 470 7.57 -5.82 -13.72
C TYR A 470 8.92 -5.10 -13.81
N HIS A 471 9.37 -4.45 -12.73
CA HIS A 471 10.59 -3.64 -12.72
C HIS A 471 11.72 -4.21 -11.84
N GLY A 472 11.47 -5.27 -11.07
CA GLY A 472 12.50 -5.92 -10.27
C GLY A 472 13.51 -6.72 -11.13
N PRO A 473 14.72 -7.01 -10.61
CA PRO A 473 15.78 -7.69 -11.37
C PRO A 473 15.38 -9.06 -11.95
N ALA A 474 14.39 -9.72 -11.36
CA ALA A 474 13.93 -11.04 -11.77
C ALA A 474 12.89 -11.04 -12.91
N ALA A 475 12.49 -9.87 -13.43
CA ALA A 475 11.44 -9.74 -14.43
C ALA A 475 11.77 -10.42 -15.78
N GLY A 476 13.05 -10.57 -16.12
CA GLY A 476 13.50 -11.08 -17.42
C GLY A 476 13.77 -12.58 -17.52
N GLU A 477 13.90 -13.32 -16.40
CA GLU A 477 14.59 -14.62 -16.40
C GLU A 477 13.68 -15.86 -16.18
N SER A 478 12.38 -15.69 -15.87
CA SER A 478 11.51 -16.84 -15.54
C SER A 478 10.28 -16.98 -16.43
N SER A 479 10.12 -18.16 -17.05
CA SER A 479 8.93 -18.52 -17.84
C SER A 479 7.65 -18.54 -17.00
N LEU A 480 7.76 -18.83 -15.69
CA LEU A 480 6.64 -18.76 -14.74
C LEU A 480 6.24 -17.32 -14.37
N ALA A 481 7.00 -16.28 -14.75
CA ALA A 481 6.64 -14.89 -14.46
C ALA A 481 5.25 -14.52 -15.00
N VAL A 482 4.87 -15.03 -16.17
CA VAL A 482 3.55 -14.80 -16.78
C VAL A 482 2.44 -15.36 -15.89
N LEU A 483 2.61 -16.57 -15.35
CA LEU A 483 1.65 -17.19 -14.44
C LEU A 483 1.52 -16.40 -13.13
N TYR A 484 2.65 -15.98 -12.54
CA TYR A 484 2.62 -15.17 -11.32
C TYR A 484 1.96 -13.79 -11.57
N LYS A 485 2.25 -13.11 -12.68
CA LYS A 485 1.58 -11.86 -13.08
C LYS A 485 0.06 -12.06 -13.22
N ALA A 486 -0.37 -13.13 -13.90
CA ALA A 486 -1.79 -13.45 -14.05
C ALA A 486 -2.49 -13.72 -12.71
N ILE A 487 -1.89 -14.54 -11.82
CA ILE A 487 -2.43 -14.83 -10.49
C ILE A 487 -2.59 -13.54 -9.67
N VAL A 488 -1.60 -12.64 -9.70
CA VAL A 488 -1.62 -11.38 -8.94
C VAL A 488 -2.68 -10.41 -9.47
N ILE A 489 -2.89 -10.35 -10.80
CA ILE A 489 -3.96 -9.56 -11.41
C ILE A 489 -5.35 -10.13 -11.04
N ILE A 490 -5.53 -11.45 -11.10
CA ILE A 490 -6.78 -12.11 -10.69
C ILE A 490 -7.05 -11.85 -9.20
N GLN A 491 -6.03 -11.94 -8.35
CA GLN A 491 -6.08 -11.64 -6.92
C GLN A 491 -6.48 -10.18 -6.63
N LEU A 492 -5.99 -9.22 -7.43
CA LEU A 492 -6.39 -7.81 -7.35
C LEU A 492 -7.86 -7.60 -7.76
N ILE A 493 -8.31 -8.22 -8.84
CA ILE A 493 -9.71 -8.13 -9.30
C ILE A 493 -10.66 -8.76 -8.27
N ALA A 494 -10.29 -9.92 -7.72
CA ALA A 494 -11.07 -10.64 -6.72
C ALA A 494 -11.21 -9.90 -5.38
N LEU A 495 -10.30 -8.97 -5.07
CA LEU A 495 -10.34 -8.17 -3.84
C LEU A 495 -11.60 -7.29 -3.75
N GLY A 496 -12.07 -6.74 -4.87
CA GLY A 496 -13.30 -5.94 -4.92
C GLY A 496 -14.55 -6.73 -4.48
N PRO A 497 -14.88 -7.85 -5.14
CA PRO A 497 -15.92 -8.77 -4.71
C PRO A 497 -15.74 -9.27 -3.26
N TRP A 498 -14.52 -9.58 -2.82
CA TRP A 498 -14.24 -10.00 -1.44
C TRP A 498 -14.71 -8.96 -0.41
N LEU A 499 -14.34 -7.69 -0.61
CA LEU A 499 -14.74 -6.59 0.28
C LEU A 499 -16.25 -6.34 0.26
N ILE A 500 -16.86 -6.31 -0.92
CA ILE A 500 -18.31 -6.10 -1.10
C ILE A 500 -19.08 -7.24 -0.41
N MET A 501 -18.66 -8.50 -0.62
CA MET A 501 -19.29 -9.66 0.01
C MET A 501 -19.12 -9.64 1.53
N GLY A 502 -17.93 -9.35 2.05
CA GLY A 502 -17.69 -9.26 3.50
C GLY A 502 -18.57 -8.18 4.16
N TRP A 503 -18.56 -6.96 3.62
CA TRP A 503 -19.38 -5.85 4.12
C TRP A 503 -20.89 -6.15 4.06
N TYR A 504 -21.36 -6.67 2.93
CA TYR A 504 -22.78 -6.93 2.69
C TYR A 504 -23.32 -8.14 3.47
N ALA A 505 -22.54 -9.23 3.55
CA ALA A 505 -22.90 -10.43 4.31
C ALA A 505 -23.09 -10.14 5.80
N VAL A 506 -22.24 -9.26 6.35
CA VAL A 506 -22.28 -8.84 7.75
C VAL A 506 -23.47 -7.91 8.01
N ARG A 507 -23.67 -6.88 7.18
CA ARG A 507 -24.78 -5.92 7.36
C ARG A 507 -26.17 -6.51 7.12
N ARG A 508 -26.32 -7.52 6.24
CA ARG A 508 -27.62 -8.15 5.91
C ARG A 508 -27.79 -9.58 6.44
N GLU A 509 -26.87 -10.06 7.29
CA GLU A 509 -26.88 -11.41 7.86
C GLU A 509 -26.98 -12.55 6.82
N MET A 510 -26.51 -12.29 5.60
CA MET A 510 -26.74 -13.18 4.46
C MET A 510 -25.78 -14.36 4.46
N ARG A 511 -26.20 -15.48 5.09
CA ARG A 511 -25.46 -16.76 5.16
C ARG A 511 -24.80 -17.18 3.84
N LYS A 512 -25.48 -17.08 2.70
CA LYS A 512 -24.92 -17.43 1.37
C LYS A 512 -23.73 -16.54 0.97
N THR A 513 -23.85 -15.23 1.16
CA THR A 513 -22.77 -14.27 0.87
C THR A 513 -21.61 -14.42 1.86
N MET A 514 -21.88 -14.76 3.12
CA MET A 514 -20.84 -15.07 4.11
C MET A 514 -20.04 -16.31 3.72
N ILE A 515 -20.70 -17.39 3.26
CA ILE A 515 -20.00 -18.59 2.76
C ILE A 515 -19.11 -18.24 1.56
N ALA A 516 -19.58 -17.41 0.62
CA ALA A 516 -18.76 -16.97 -0.52
C ALA A 516 -17.56 -16.10 -0.08
N PHE A 517 -17.75 -15.18 0.87
CA PHE A 517 -16.68 -14.40 1.49
C PHE A 517 -15.64 -15.30 2.19
N LEU A 518 -16.07 -16.30 2.96
CA LEU A 518 -15.19 -17.23 3.65
C LEU A 518 -14.40 -18.11 2.68
N ALA A 519 -15.06 -18.64 1.64
CA ALA A 519 -14.39 -19.41 0.59
C ALA A 519 -13.31 -18.58 -0.14
N LEU A 520 -13.62 -17.33 -0.48
CA LEU A 520 -12.66 -16.43 -1.13
C LEU A 520 -11.52 -16.02 -0.19
N SER A 521 -11.79 -15.90 1.12
CA SER A 521 -10.74 -15.69 2.14
C SER A 521 -9.77 -16.87 2.22
N VAL A 522 -10.28 -18.11 2.15
CA VAL A 522 -9.43 -19.32 2.10
C VAL A 522 -8.59 -19.33 0.82
N LEU A 523 -9.16 -18.97 -0.34
CA LEU A 523 -8.40 -18.84 -1.58
C LEU A 523 -7.28 -17.81 -1.48
N PHE A 524 -7.50 -16.66 -0.82
CA PHE A 524 -6.45 -15.66 -0.59
C PHE A 524 -5.34 -16.16 0.33
N ILE A 525 -5.69 -16.89 1.40
CA ILE A 525 -4.71 -17.51 2.30
C ILE A 525 -3.88 -18.57 1.57
N VAL A 526 -4.51 -19.41 0.75
CA VAL A 526 -3.83 -20.43 -0.08
C VAL A 526 -2.95 -19.78 -1.15
N ALA A 527 -3.44 -18.73 -1.83
CA ALA A 527 -2.66 -17.99 -2.82
C ALA A 527 -1.41 -17.37 -2.17
N TRP A 528 -1.57 -16.70 -1.02
CA TRP A 528 -0.46 -16.11 -0.26
C TRP A 528 0.56 -17.16 0.18
N ALA A 529 0.12 -18.31 0.72
CA ALA A 529 1.02 -19.41 1.08
C ALA A 529 1.75 -19.97 -0.16
N GLY A 530 1.05 -20.08 -1.29
CA GLY A 530 1.60 -20.49 -2.58
C GLY A 530 2.69 -19.56 -3.11
N MET A 531 2.69 -18.27 -2.75
CA MET A 531 3.76 -17.34 -3.14
C MET A 531 5.14 -17.79 -2.65
N PHE A 532 5.24 -18.49 -1.51
CA PHE A 532 6.52 -19.01 -1.01
C PHE A 532 7.11 -20.15 -1.86
N VAL A 533 6.37 -20.71 -2.82
CA VAL A 533 6.93 -21.59 -3.85
C VAL A 533 7.78 -20.79 -4.84
N CYS A 534 7.42 -19.53 -5.12
CA CYS A 534 8.18 -18.64 -5.98
C CYS A 534 9.52 -18.26 -5.31
N PRO A 535 10.69 -18.54 -5.93
CA PRO A 535 11.98 -18.07 -5.42
C PRO A 535 12.03 -16.54 -5.28
N ILE A 536 11.40 -15.81 -6.22
CA ILE A 536 11.44 -14.33 -6.28
C ILE A 536 10.76 -13.74 -5.05
N TRP A 537 9.56 -14.24 -4.72
CA TRP A 537 8.84 -13.83 -3.52
C TRP A 537 9.67 -14.07 -2.26
N ARG A 538 10.29 -15.25 -2.13
CA ARG A 538 11.15 -15.57 -0.98
C ARG A 538 12.34 -14.64 -0.86
N LEU A 539 13.02 -14.31 -1.97
CA LEU A 539 14.17 -13.41 -1.94
C LEU A 539 13.77 -11.98 -1.56
N SER A 540 12.72 -11.44 -2.17
CA SER A 540 12.22 -10.09 -1.83
C SER A 540 11.69 -10.06 -0.38
N PHE A 541 11.04 -11.12 0.10
CA PHE A 541 10.59 -11.24 1.50
C PHE A 541 11.75 -11.32 2.52
N LEU A 542 12.88 -11.95 2.17
CA LEU A 542 14.04 -12.03 3.05
C LEU A 542 14.84 -10.71 3.07
N THR A 543 15.05 -10.11 1.89
CA THR A 543 15.94 -8.95 1.72
C THR A 543 15.26 -7.59 1.89
N TRP A 544 13.98 -7.47 1.56
CA TRP A 544 13.20 -6.23 1.70
C TRP A 544 12.21 -6.33 2.86
N MET A 545 12.67 -5.87 4.02
CA MET A 545 11.93 -6.01 5.28
C MET A 545 10.64 -5.15 5.36
N PHE A 546 10.54 -4.02 4.66
CA PHE A 546 9.26 -3.28 4.56
C PHE A 546 8.20 -4.12 3.85
N PHE A 547 8.53 -4.65 2.67
CA PHE A 547 7.69 -5.60 1.94
C PHE A 547 7.30 -6.80 2.80
N ARG A 548 8.27 -7.44 3.49
CA ARG A 548 8.01 -8.51 4.46
C ARG A 548 6.94 -8.14 5.50
N LEU A 549 7.07 -6.98 6.15
CA LEU A 549 6.18 -6.58 7.22
C LEU A 549 4.79 -6.18 6.70
N ILE A 550 4.69 -5.54 5.54
CA ILE A 550 3.42 -5.28 4.86
C ILE A 550 2.73 -6.60 4.48
N SER A 551 3.44 -7.55 3.88
CA SER A 551 2.87 -8.85 3.48
C SER A 551 2.45 -9.72 4.67
N ILE A 552 3.22 -9.74 5.77
CA ILE A 552 2.83 -10.41 7.02
C ILE A 552 1.58 -9.75 7.61
N THR A 553 1.51 -8.42 7.61
CA THR A 553 0.35 -7.67 8.14
C THR A 553 -0.90 -7.96 7.31
N ALA A 554 -0.78 -7.95 5.97
CA ALA A 554 -1.87 -8.28 5.04
C ALA A 554 -2.39 -9.71 5.25
N ALA A 555 -1.48 -10.70 5.36
CA ALA A 555 -1.84 -12.08 5.65
C ALA A 555 -2.52 -12.24 7.01
N THR A 556 -1.96 -11.62 8.06
CA THR A 556 -2.52 -11.66 9.42
C THR A 556 -3.92 -11.05 9.46
N LEU A 557 -4.13 -9.89 8.83
CA LEU A 557 -5.45 -9.27 8.72
C LEU A 557 -6.43 -10.12 7.91
N THR A 558 -5.98 -10.86 6.90
CA THR A 558 -6.81 -11.78 6.10
C THR A 558 -7.25 -13.00 6.93
N VAL A 559 -6.33 -13.58 7.72
CA VAL A 559 -6.64 -14.67 8.67
C VAL A 559 -7.58 -14.20 9.78
N LEU A 560 -7.38 -12.97 10.31
CA LEU A 560 -8.30 -12.36 11.27
C LEU A 560 -9.68 -12.08 10.66
N ALA A 561 -9.75 -11.60 9.42
CA ALA A 561 -11.02 -11.39 8.70
C ALA A 561 -11.77 -12.71 8.50
N PHE A 562 -11.07 -13.79 8.12
CA PHE A 562 -11.64 -15.13 8.02
C PHE A 562 -12.16 -15.62 9.37
N GLY A 563 -11.35 -15.56 10.43
CA GLY A 563 -11.75 -16.00 11.78
C GLY A 563 -12.94 -15.23 12.33
N LEU A 564 -12.96 -13.90 12.20
CA LEU A 564 -14.10 -13.06 12.58
C LEU A 564 -15.33 -13.34 11.70
N GLY A 565 -15.16 -13.60 10.40
CA GLY A 565 -16.22 -14.03 9.50
C GLY A 565 -16.88 -15.35 9.92
N VAL A 566 -16.07 -16.33 10.34
CA VAL A 566 -16.54 -17.61 10.89
C VAL A 566 -17.30 -17.39 12.20
N MET A 567 -16.79 -16.53 13.10
CA MET A 567 -17.50 -16.17 14.34
C MET A 567 -18.83 -15.47 14.07
N CYS A 568 -18.90 -14.57 13.08
CA CYS A 568 -20.15 -13.95 12.64
C CYS A 568 -21.12 -15.01 12.08
N TRP A 569 -20.64 -15.89 11.18
CA TRP A 569 -21.46 -16.95 10.56
C TRP A 569 -22.14 -17.87 11.58
N PHE A 570 -21.42 -18.31 12.62
CA PHE A 570 -22.00 -19.13 13.69
C PHE A 570 -23.03 -18.39 14.58
N ASN A 571 -23.03 -17.06 14.59
CA ASN A 571 -24.03 -16.27 15.32
C ASN A 571 -25.24 -15.86 14.44
N PHE A 572 -25.22 -16.16 13.14
CA PHE A 572 -26.32 -15.81 12.24
C PHE A 572 -27.58 -16.65 12.51
N GLY A 573 -28.74 -16.01 12.61
CA GLY A 573 -30.05 -16.61 12.89
C GLY A 573 -30.54 -16.40 14.33
N LYS A 574 -29.87 -15.55 15.13
CA LYS A 574 -30.27 -15.19 16.50
C LYS A 574 -31.15 -13.92 16.56
N ASP A 575 -32.00 -13.70 15.56
CA ASP A 575 -32.93 -12.55 15.47
C ASP A 575 -32.29 -11.14 15.63
N PHE A 576 -30.99 -10.98 15.37
CA PHE A 576 -30.30 -9.68 15.46
C PHE A 576 -30.98 -8.54 14.64
N PRO A 577 -31.51 -8.77 13.42
CA PRO A 577 -32.23 -7.74 12.66
C PRO A 577 -33.55 -7.31 13.33
N LYS A 578 -34.16 -8.19 14.14
CA LYS A 578 -35.39 -7.88 14.88
C LYS A 578 -35.09 -6.93 16.04
N HIS A 579 -33.96 -7.11 16.72
CA HIS A 579 -33.50 -6.19 17.75
C HIS A 579 -33.11 -4.81 17.19
N LEU A 580 -32.46 -4.76 16.02
CA LEU A 580 -32.17 -3.49 15.35
C LEU A 580 -33.45 -2.72 14.97
N LYS A 581 -34.45 -3.41 14.39
CA LYS A 581 -35.74 -2.79 14.06
C LYS A 581 -36.50 -2.30 15.29
N LEU A 582 -36.57 -3.11 16.36
CA LEU A 582 -37.18 -2.69 17.63
C LEU A 582 -36.53 -1.44 18.21
N GLN A 583 -35.20 -1.26 18.02
CA GLN A 583 -34.51 -0.07 18.46
C GLN A 583 -34.81 1.16 17.57
N GLU A 584 -34.86 0.99 16.25
CA GLU A 584 -35.24 2.03 15.28
C GLU A 584 -36.71 2.48 15.48
N ASP A 585 -37.62 1.52 15.68
CA ASP A 585 -39.04 1.76 15.99
C ASP A 585 -39.23 2.43 17.37
N SER A 586 -38.40 2.10 18.38
CA SER A 586 -38.46 2.75 19.70
C SER A 586 -37.99 4.21 19.62
N GLU A 587 -36.85 4.48 18.97
CA GLU A 587 -36.36 5.84 18.78
C GLU A 587 -37.30 6.71 17.93
N ALA A 588 -38.09 6.10 17.02
CA ALA A 588 -39.13 6.82 16.28
C ALA A 588 -40.38 7.15 17.12
N ASN A 589 -40.78 6.28 18.05
CA ASN A 589 -42.01 6.44 18.82
C ASN A 589 -41.83 7.24 20.14
N ASP A 590 -40.64 7.27 20.73
CA ASP A 590 -40.34 8.09 21.93
C ASP A 590 -40.39 9.61 21.66
N PHE A 591 -40.53 10.05 20.40
CA PHE A 591 -40.79 11.45 20.03
C PHE A 591 -42.27 11.82 19.92
N ILE A 592 -43.21 10.90 20.17
CA ILE A 592 -44.58 11.30 20.48
C ILE A 592 -44.55 11.89 21.89
N PRO A 593 -44.75 13.21 22.09
CA PRO A 593 -44.83 13.77 23.43
C PRO A 593 -45.97 13.05 24.12
N ALA A 594 -45.71 12.41 25.26
CA ALA A 594 -46.72 11.67 25.99
C ALA A 594 -47.91 12.60 26.24
N GLN A 595 -48.99 12.44 25.48
CA GLN A 595 -50.22 13.14 25.80
C GLN A 595 -50.58 12.69 27.21
N PRO A 596 -50.86 13.62 28.13
CA PRO A 596 -51.22 13.28 29.49
C PRO A 596 -52.64 12.68 29.49
N THR A 597 -52.74 11.43 29.06
CA THR A 597 -53.89 10.57 29.32
C THR A 597 -53.92 10.37 30.82
N TYR A 598 -54.73 11.20 31.47
CA TYR A 598 -54.90 11.25 32.91
C TYR A 598 -55.55 9.94 33.38
N ASP A 599 -54.72 8.94 33.66
CA ASP A 599 -55.09 7.63 34.21
C ASP A 599 -54.89 7.68 35.74
N PRO A 600 -55.92 8.01 36.53
CA PRO A 600 -55.76 8.44 37.93
C PRO A 600 -55.34 7.32 38.91
N GLU A 601 -55.20 6.08 38.46
CA GLU A 601 -54.95 4.91 39.34
C GLU A 601 -53.50 4.39 39.37
N LYS A 602 -52.54 5.06 38.71
CA LYS A 602 -51.11 4.61 38.68
C LYS A 602 -50.13 5.64 39.21
N ALA A 603 -50.37 6.10 40.45
CA ALA A 603 -49.60 7.14 41.13
C ALA A 603 -48.31 6.66 41.84
N GLU A 604 -47.79 5.46 41.55
CA GLU A 604 -46.52 4.97 42.11
C GLU A 604 -45.48 4.73 41.01
N LYS A 605 -45.01 5.82 40.39
CA LYS A 605 -43.85 5.81 39.50
C LYS A 605 -42.74 6.62 40.15
N VAL A 606 -41.66 5.94 40.54
CA VAL A 606 -40.51 6.58 41.19
C VAL A 606 -39.86 7.56 40.21
N ASP A 607 -39.91 8.85 40.53
CA ASP A 607 -39.27 9.90 39.74
C ASP A 607 -37.75 9.68 39.69
N PHE A 608 -37.22 9.45 38.50
CA PHE A 608 -35.78 9.51 38.27
C PHE A 608 -35.33 10.97 38.33
N PRO A 609 -34.34 11.32 39.17
CA PRO A 609 -33.96 12.71 39.40
C PRO A 609 -33.44 13.38 38.12
N THR A 610 -34.29 14.24 37.55
CA THR A 610 -34.06 15.03 36.33
C THR A 610 -33.07 16.17 36.56
N ARG A 611 -31.81 15.83 36.83
CA ARG A 611 -30.70 16.79 36.80
C ARG A 611 -29.97 16.73 35.46
N ASN A 612 -30.21 17.77 34.65
CA ASN A 612 -29.50 18.13 33.43
C ASN A 612 -29.69 17.13 32.27
N ALA A 613 -30.84 17.23 31.58
CA ALA A 613 -30.99 16.68 30.24
C ALA A 613 -29.95 17.33 29.31
N ILE A 614 -29.10 16.50 28.69
CA ILE A 614 -28.13 16.94 27.70
C ILE A 614 -28.83 16.86 26.33
N PRO A 615 -28.96 17.96 25.57
CA PRO A 615 -29.76 17.98 24.35
C PRO A 615 -29.20 17.01 23.31
N THR A 616 -30.06 16.09 22.86
CA THR A 616 -29.77 15.10 21.83
C THR A 616 -30.08 15.62 20.42
N PHE A 617 -29.43 15.05 19.40
CA PHE A 617 -29.42 15.54 18.01
C PHE A 617 -30.81 15.85 17.42
N ALA A 618 -31.86 15.12 17.83
CA ALA A 618 -33.23 15.30 17.35
C ALA A 618 -33.89 16.62 17.80
N GLU A 619 -33.60 17.13 19.01
CA GLU A 619 -34.21 18.39 19.49
C GLU A 619 -33.72 19.61 18.71
N ALA A 620 -32.46 19.59 18.26
CA ALA A 620 -31.83 20.73 17.57
C ALA A 620 -32.41 21.01 16.17
N PHE A 621 -33.17 20.08 15.61
CA PHE A 621 -33.84 20.21 14.32
C PHE A 621 -35.38 20.19 14.45
N SER A 622 -35.91 20.38 15.66
CA SER A 622 -37.35 20.49 15.88
C SER A 622 -37.95 21.67 15.09
N SER A 623 -39.18 21.42 14.59
CA SER A 623 -39.83 22.12 13.49
C SER A 623 -39.73 23.65 13.54
N ARG A 624 -39.21 24.25 12.46
CA ARG A 624 -39.42 25.67 12.16
C ARG A 624 -40.94 25.95 12.19
N PRO A 625 -41.45 26.85 13.03
CA PRO A 625 -42.90 27.05 13.15
C PRO A 625 -43.47 27.60 11.84
N SER A 626 -44.46 26.89 11.29
CA SER A 626 -45.22 27.30 10.10
C SER A 626 -46.22 28.40 10.44
N SER A 627 -45.75 29.54 10.94
CA SER A 627 -46.58 30.70 11.30
C SER A 627 -46.62 31.74 10.17
N MET A 628 -47.40 31.44 9.14
CA MET A 628 -48.05 32.46 8.29
C MET A 628 -49.51 32.06 8.08
N ALA A 629 -50.30 32.20 9.15
CA ALA A 629 -51.74 32.25 9.03
C ALA A 629 -52.13 33.68 8.62
N SER A 630 -52.60 33.87 7.38
CA SER A 630 -53.22 35.11 6.97
C SER A 630 -54.68 35.12 7.44
N SER A 631 -55.01 36.05 8.33
CA SER A 631 -56.39 36.37 8.71
C SER A 631 -57.13 37.04 7.56
N SER A 632 -58.35 36.59 7.26
CA SER A 632 -59.36 37.39 6.56
C SER A 632 -60.75 36.97 6.99
N ASP A 633 -61.59 37.97 7.26
CA ASP A 633 -62.72 37.91 8.18
C ASP A 633 -64.06 37.40 7.62
N HIS A 634 -65.00 37.24 8.54
CA HIS A 634 -66.41 36.91 8.34
C HIS A 634 -67.16 37.73 7.27
N SER A 635 -68.11 37.09 6.58
CA SER A 635 -69.49 37.61 6.49
C SER A 635 -70.52 36.50 6.26
N HIS A 636 -71.73 36.70 6.80
CA HIS A 636 -72.86 35.75 6.76
C HIS A 636 -73.49 35.65 5.36
N PHE A 637 -74.13 34.52 5.04
CA PHE A 637 -75.52 34.48 4.51
C PHE A 637 -76.17 33.06 4.60
N ALA A 638 -77.47 33.00 4.33
CA ALA A 638 -78.45 31.97 4.70
C ALA A 638 -78.33 30.58 4.00
N PRO A 639 -79.00 29.52 4.51
CA PRO A 639 -78.90 28.17 3.97
C PRO A 639 -79.79 27.93 2.74
N SER A 640 -79.35 27.05 1.83
CA SER A 640 -80.14 26.52 0.71
C SER A 640 -80.05 24.98 0.64
N VAL A 641 -81.05 24.35 0.04
CA VAL A 641 -81.41 22.93 0.22
C VAL A 641 -81.15 22.10 -1.04
N MET A 642 -80.56 20.89 -0.87
CA MET A 642 -80.46 19.77 -1.83
C MET A 642 -79.66 19.99 -3.14
N PRO A 643 -79.37 18.93 -3.95
CA PRO A 643 -79.53 17.47 -3.76
C PRO A 643 -78.19 16.67 -3.91
N PRO A 644 -78.17 15.32 -3.70
CA PRO A 644 -76.95 14.51 -3.85
C PRO A 644 -76.65 14.16 -5.32
N ARG A 645 -75.35 14.09 -5.70
CA ARG A 645 -74.94 13.63 -7.05
C ARG A 645 -73.72 12.71 -7.06
N VAL A 646 -73.99 11.43 -7.33
CA VAL A 646 -73.26 10.47 -8.17
C VAL A 646 -71.72 10.57 -8.23
N VAL A 647 -71.07 9.50 -7.79
CA VAL A 647 -69.64 9.20 -8.00
C VAL A 647 -69.35 8.90 -9.47
N ALA A 648 -68.32 9.52 -10.04
CA ALA A 648 -67.77 9.18 -11.37
C ALA A 648 -66.27 8.88 -11.26
N HIS A 649 -65.80 7.83 -11.95
CA HIS A 649 -64.38 7.45 -12.01
C HIS A 649 -63.56 8.40 -12.91
N PRO A 650 -62.26 8.62 -12.61
CA PRO A 650 -61.34 9.27 -13.53
C PRO A 650 -60.87 8.32 -14.66
N PRO A 651 -60.61 8.83 -15.89
CA PRO A 651 -60.26 8.02 -17.05
C PRO A 651 -58.75 7.69 -17.15
N ALA A 652 -58.42 6.78 -18.08
CA ALA A 652 -57.10 6.21 -18.28
C ALA A 652 -56.08 7.15 -18.98
N TYR A 653 -54.80 6.87 -18.75
CA TYR A 653 -53.63 7.53 -19.35
C TYR A 653 -53.57 7.32 -20.88
N GLN A 654 -53.31 8.38 -21.64
CA GLN A 654 -52.90 8.31 -23.04
C GLN A 654 -51.38 8.37 -23.19
N ASN A 655 -50.85 7.64 -24.17
CA ASN A 655 -49.43 7.63 -24.51
C ASN A 655 -49.06 8.82 -25.41
N PHE A 656 -47.87 9.39 -25.22
CA PHE A 656 -47.30 10.38 -26.12
C PHE A 656 -46.44 9.71 -27.21
N GLU A 657 -46.93 9.75 -28.44
CA GLU A 657 -46.14 9.54 -29.66
C GLU A 657 -45.18 10.75 -29.81
N VAL A 658 -43.90 10.53 -30.12
CA VAL A 658 -42.93 11.62 -30.36
C VAL A 658 -42.54 11.65 -31.82
N ASP A 659 -43.05 12.67 -32.50
CA ASP A 659 -42.86 12.88 -33.93
C ASP A 659 -41.45 13.41 -34.27
N ARG A 660 -40.97 13.14 -35.48
CA ARG A 660 -39.57 13.37 -35.90
C ARG A 660 -39.50 14.10 -37.24
N PRO A 661 -39.21 15.41 -37.28
CA PRO A 661 -39.10 16.14 -38.54
C PRO A 661 -37.74 15.95 -39.21
N ALA A 662 -37.74 15.98 -40.54
CA ALA A 662 -36.54 15.90 -41.38
C ALA A 662 -36.44 17.12 -42.32
N HIS A 663 -35.20 17.48 -42.66
CA HIS A 663 -34.78 18.38 -43.75
C HIS A 663 -35.39 19.79 -43.86
N GLU A 664 -34.51 20.81 -43.86
CA GLU A 664 -34.14 21.43 -45.14
C GLU A 664 -32.78 22.16 -45.10
N ARG A 665 -32.41 22.83 -46.20
CA ARG A 665 -31.04 23.06 -46.67
C ARG A 665 -30.83 24.50 -47.13
N SER A 666 -29.87 25.25 -46.56
CA SER A 666 -29.17 26.35 -47.26
C SER A 666 -28.02 27.01 -46.47
N GLY A 667 -26.87 27.18 -47.15
CA GLY A 667 -26.34 28.52 -47.45
C GLY A 667 -25.56 29.34 -46.40
N SER A 668 -24.24 29.42 -46.63
CA SER A 668 -23.37 30.61 -46.50
C SER A 668 -22.76 31.04 -45.13
N VAL A 669 -21.42 31.06 -45.14
CA VAL A 669 -20.48 32.11 -44.67
C VAL A 669 -20.79 32.86 -43.36
N ALA A 670 -20.02 32.56 -42.30
CA ALA A 670 -19.37 33.59 -41.48
C ALA A 670 -18.22 33.02 -40.64
N SER A 671 -17.13 33.78 -40.54
CA SER A 671 -16.01 33.57 -39.62
C SER A 671 -16.38 33.86 -38.16
N SER A 672 -15.91 33.06 -37.21
CA SER A 672 -15.50 33.60 -35.90
C SER A 672 -14.53 32.67 -35.17
N SER A 673 -13.53 33.28 -34.52
CA SER A 673 -12.49 32.59 -33.76
C SER A 673 -13.00 32.19 -32.38
N THR A 674 -12.79 30.94 -31.97
CA THR A 674 -12.95 30.53 -30.56
C THR A 674 -11.69 29.83 -30.05
N ARG A 675 -11.23 30.32 -28.90
CA ARG A 675 -9.90 30.10 -28.34
C ARG A 675 -9.96 28.97 -27.31
N SER A 676 -9.64 27.74 -27.71
CA SER A 676 -9.54 26.61 -26.79
C SER A 676 -8.28 26.68 -25.94
N VAL A 677 -8.44 26.58 -24.62
CA VAL A 677 -7.33 26.49 -23.67
C VAL A 677 -6.84 25.05 -23.63
N ALA A 678 -5.67 24.79 -24.20
CA ALA A 678 -5.03 23.48 -24.16
C ALA A 678 -4.20 23.32 -22.88
N THR A 679 -4.58 22.38 -22.03
CA THR A 679 -3.71 21.86 -20.96
C THR A 679 -2.57 21.06 -21.58
N VAL A 680 -1.34 21.47 -21.32
CA VAL A 680 -0.12 20.75 -21.75
C VAL A 680 -0.07 19.38 -21.07
N ARG A 681 0.12 18.33 -21.87
CA ARG A 681 0.32 16.95 -21.44
C ARG A 681 1.51 16.41 -22.23
N ASP A 682 2.58 16.03 -21.53
CA ASP A 682 3.81 15.57 -22.19
C ASP A 682 3.61 14.20 -22.87
N PRO A 683 4.24 13.96 -24.04
CA PRO A 683 4.09 12.71 -24.78
C PRO A 683 5.32 11.80 -24.64
N PHE A 684 5.14 10.59 -24.08
CA PHE A 684 6.04 9.45 -24.28
C PHE A 684 5.29 8.14 -23.98
N GLU A 685 4.47 7.67 -24.93
CA GLU A 685 4.07 6.27 -25.11
C GLU A 685 3.17 6.16 -26.36
N GLN A 686 3.73 5.74 -27.50
CA GLN A 686 3.00 5.07 -28.59
C GLN A 686 3.97 4.62 -29.68
N ASP A 687 4.35 3.34 -29.67
CA ASP A 687 4.83 2.65 -30.87
C ASP A 687 4.85 1.11 -30.69
N LEU A 688 3.67 0.46 -30.68
CA LEU A 688 3.52 -0.94 -31.15
C LEU A 688 2.06 -1.39 -31.34
N GLU A 689 1.40 -1.05 -32.46
CA GLU A 689 0.26 -1.85 -32.95
C GLU A 689 -0.11 -1.59 -34.42
N ARG A 690 0.63 -2.17 -35.40
CA ARG A 690 0.11 -2.33 -36.77
C ARG A 690 0.88 -3.30 -37.70
N VAL A 691 0.60 -4.60 -37.62
CA VAL A 691 0.71 -5.50 -38.80
C VAL A 691 -0.37 -6.59 -38.72
N THR A 692 -1.39 -6.50 -39.58
CA THR A 692 -1.89 -7.56 -40.51
C THR A 692 -3.30 -7.20 -41.00
N SER A 693 -3.45 -6.94 -42.31
CA SER A 693 -4.76 -7.02 -42.97
C SER A 693 -4.61 -7.12 -44.50
N THR A 694 -4.60 -8.34 -45.06
CA THR A 694 -5.03 -8.58 -46.45
C THR A 694 -5.22 -10.08 -46.74
N ALA A 695 -6.48 -10.50 -46.89
CA ALA A 695 -6.90 -11.55 -47.82
C ALA A 695 -8.44 -11.52 -47.95
N SER A 696 -8.95 -11.43 -49.17
CA SER A 696 -10.37 -11.34 -49.49
C SER A 696 -10.83 -12.53 -50.34
N ARG A 697 -12.04 -13.04 -50.10
CA ARG A 697 -13.05 -13.51 -51.10
C ARG A 697 -14.28 -14.17 -50.42
N PRO A 698 -15.41 -14.42 -51.14
CA PRO A 698 -16.76 -14.24 -50.58
C PRO A 698 -17.64 -15.51 -50.50
N ALA A 699 -18.79 -15.38 -49.80
CA ALA A 699 -20.13 -15.95 -50.07
C ALA A 699 -20.29 -17.50 -50.23
N PRO A 700 -21.43 -18.13 -49.87
CA PRO A 700 -22.80 -17.58 -49.93
C PRO A 700 -23.71 -17.85 -48.71
N SER A 701 -24.99 -17.48 -48.87
CA SER A 701 -26.10 -17.64 -47.92
C SER A 701 -26.59 -19.10 -47.77
N VAL A 702 -27.33 -19.40 -46.69
CA VAL A 702 -28.56 -20.23 -46.72
C VAL A 702 -29.30 -20.27 -45.36
N ARG A 703 -30.64 -20.24 -45.45
CA ARG A 703 -31.71 -20.63 -44.50
C ARG A 703 -31.86 -20.02 -43.09
N SER A 704 -33.08 -19.51 -42.92
CA SER A 704 -33.88 -19.47 -41.70
C SER A 704 -34.22 -20.86 -41.13
N VAL A 705 -34.33 -20.94 -39.80
CA VAL A 705 -35.32 -21.77 -39.09
C VAL A 705 -35.83 -20.94 -37.91
N GLY A 706 -37.14 -20.80 -37.78
CA GLY A 706 -37.76 -20.12 -36.63
C GLY A 706 -38.02 -21.06 -35.47
N SER A 707 -38.06 -20.53 -34.24
CA SER A 707 -38.56 -21.24 -33.07
C SER A 707 -39.21 -20.26 -32.10
N ASN A 708 -40.53 -20.35 -31.96
CA ASN A 708 -41.31 -19.59 -30.99
C ASN A 708 -41.29 -20.29 -29.64
N GLN A 709 -40.93 -19.59 -28.57
CA GLN A 709 -41.43 -19.90 -27.22
C GLN A 709 -41.44 -18.64 -26.34
N PRO A 710 -42.49 -18.41 -25.52
CA PRO A 710 -42.64 -17.17 -24.76
C PRO A 710 -41.90 -17.23 -23.42
N ALA A 711 -41.05 -16.24 -23.15
CA ALA A 711 -40.46 -16.05 -21.83
C ALA A 711 -41.46 -15.36 -20.88
N GLN A 712 -41.66 -15.94 -19.70
CA GLN A 712 -42.42 -15.29 -18.62
C GLN A 712 -41.58 -14.16 -18.01
N SER A 713 -41.99 -12.91 -18.24
CA SER A 713 -41.37 -11.73 -17.63
C SER A 713 -41.71 -11.62 -16.14
N ALA A 714 -40.87 -12.20 -15.28
CA ALA A 714 -40.92 -11.96 -13.85
C ALA A 714 -40.56 -10.50 -13.54
N VAL A 715 -41.55 -9.69 -13.15
CA VAL A 715 -41.36 -8.28 -12.78
C VAL A 715 -40.59 -8.20 -11.45
N LEU A 716 -39.28 -8.02 -11.55
CA LEU A 716 -38.42 -7.69 -10.41
C LEU A 716 -38.72 -6.26 -9.95
N GLY A 717 -39.58 -6.14 -8.93
CA GLY A 717 -39.86 -4.87 -8.27
C GLY A 717 -38.58 -4.25 -7.71
N MET A 718 -38.16 -3.12 -8.28
CA MET A 718 -37.01 -2.36 -7.78
C MET A 718 -37.31 -1.82 -6.38
N GLY A 719 -36.79 -2.52 -5.37
CA GLY A 719 -36.91 -2.14 -3.97
C GLY A 719 -36.38 -0.74 -3.71
N LYS A 720 -37.06 -0.01 -2.82
CA LYS A 720 -36.79 1.40 -2.50
C LYS A 720 -35.31 1.63 -2.14
N ARG A 721 -34.76 2.70 -2.73
CA ARG A 721 -33.42 3.23 -2.54
C ARG A 721 -33.24 3.67 -1.07
N TRP A 722 -32.36 2.99 -0.33
CA TRP A 722 -32.02 3.40 1.04
C TRP A 722 -30.88 4.41 1.07
N VAL A 723 -30.93 5.29 2.07
CA VAL A 723 -29.95 6.33 2.37
C VAL A 723 -28.63 5.69 2.78
N ILE A 724 -27.50 6.33 2.45
CA ILE A 724 -26.17 5.87 2.83
C ILE A 724 -25.85 6.33 4.25
N GLU A 725 -25.62 5.35 5.13
CA GLU A 725 -24.78 5.45 6.34
C GLU A 725 -23.67 4.38 6.31
#